data_AF-A0A8I0T9X1-F1
#
_entry.id   AF-A0A8I0T9X1-F1
#
_cell.length_a   1.000
_cell.length_b   1.000
_cell.length_c   1.000
_cell.angle_alpha   90.00
_cell.angle_beta   90.00
_cell.angle_gamma   90.00
#
_symmetry.space_group_name_H-M   'P 1'
#
loop_
_entity.id
_entity.type
_entity.pdbx_description
1 polymer ?
#
loop_
_entity_poly.entity_id
_entity_poly.type
_entity_poly.pdbx_seq_one_letter_code
_entity_poly.pdbx_strand_id
1 'polypeptide(L)'
;MAQPLPYERDFDFAGFQSTHPSTPLPGDKVNLELDQVAETIDQIRERIRILQRDDLQLANQSVGWDQLKPELRNGFSTPTVWATGVDYAVGAAVYVGRKVYAALVAHKSVNFGVDLAAGKWYMLADFTAVTQVDQTAVEAAQQAIAAATAAQGSALAAAQTVAQSAANAQAAQNSATAAAASQVAAAGHANAAGISSTSAAASAAAAATSASNAATAGATAGEAAALAKIDASIGDTIQAHSAVLDGIAAPGGAGSAGLAVLAIGQISAINAKMGSYDTKTAAAAAQIDATINSIIIFGYAAVGDGGLSRYKRVGSEPSHSGKLQSSDGAWWELAVDEVTPYMFGAKGDLVADDTAAFNNCFAFFKVKNCSCRVPSPTKGYAISDSLNIYLTADYDTSWAGYRGKQVIIDKGARFKATAAMYAMVNIGDATWDGIVRDGVFVGGVFDCNNLASVGVYAPFYELLSVRGVTVWNYLDAGFVMGAASTPGSSYEGLMTDCHTNRGLTAAPAGSVSVRWNRGGDNHMWNCILKGHKVAGVSGDGTWNMKLYGVHCWNNAEHGDAQYGFVLKGGNQLIGCQVDMPVVTAAYRFEGADNALIGSNITKDNGAVGGYFVDLQSGATVVAMGCKIMASATHELAGEVTGVTTGYTGIGNQVSGVNSPATTTRRINASGPVGTGTFTVATLPATDRKRGDRAFVTDATATTFATNVVGGGANWVPVVFNGSNWIIG
;
A
#
# COMPACT_ATOMS: atom_id res chain seq x y z
N MET A 1 10.57 -6.58 -22.27
CA MET A 1 9.77 -7.02 -23.44
C MET A 1 9.87 -8.54 -23.59
N ALA A 2 8.77 -9.21 -23.92
CA ALA A 2 8.70 -10.66 -24.12
C ALA A 2 9.39 -11.10 -25.43
N GLN A 3 10.03 -12.27 -25.45
CA GLN A 3 10.66 -12.83 -26.67
C GLN A 3 9.64 -12.94 -27.82
N PRO A 4 10.08 -12.84 -29.10
CA PRO A 4 9.19 -13.10 -30.23
C PRO A 4 8.49 -14.45 -30.06
N LEU A 5 7.21 -14.51 -30.39
CA LEU A 5 6.41 -15.73 -30.33
C LEU A 5 7.05 -16.79 -31.24
N PRO A 6 7.39 -17.98 -30.70
CA PRO A 6 7.79 -19.11 -31.53
C PRO A 6 6.66 -19.43 -32.51
N TYR A 7 6.99 -19.58 -33.80
CA TYR A 7 6.03 -20.07 -34.77
C TYR A 7 5.80 -21.56 -34.55
N GLU A 8 4.55 -21.92 -34.29
CA GLU A 8 4.05 -23.29 -34.22
C GLU A 8 3.04 -23.47 -35.35
N ARG A 9 3.17 -24.56 -36.12
CA ARG A 9 2.28 -24.84 -37.24
C ARG A 9 0.94 -25.35 -36.72
N ASP A 10 -0.15 -24.70 -37.11
CA ASP A 10 -1.52 -25.01 -36.69
C ASP A 10 -2.23 -25.97 -37.66
N PHE A 11 -1.81 -26.05 -38.93
CA PHE A 11 -2.45 -26.87 -39.95
C PHE A 11 -1.45 -27.70 -40.76
N ASP A 12 -1.67 -29.02 -40.82
CA ASP A 12 -0.89 -29.92 -41.65
C ASP A 12 -1.43 -29.98 -43.09
N PHE A 13 -0.91 -29.09 -43.94
CA PHE A 13 -1.26 -29.06 -45.36
C PHE A 13 -0.89 -30.35 -46.10
N ALA A 14 0.18 -31.04 -45.70
CA ALA A 14 0.59 -32.29 -46.33
C ALA A 14 -0.40 -33.42 -45.98
N GLY A 15 -0.78 -33.52 -44.71
CA GLY A 15 -1.83 -34.42 -44.24
C GLY A 15 -3.16 -34.17 -44.93
N PHE A 16 -3.57 -32.91 -45.06
CA PHE A 16 -4.79 -32.53 -45.78
C PHE A 16 -4.75 -32.95 -47.25
N GLN A 17 -3.68 -32.62 -47.99
CA GLN A 17 -3.59 -32.94 -49.42
C GLN A 17 -3.45 -34.45 -49.66
N SER A 18 -2.87 -35.21 -48.72
CA SER A 18 -2.77 -36.67 -48.82
C SER A 18 -4.14 -37.37 -48.79
N THR A 19 -5.11 -36.78 -48.10
CA THR A 19 -6.49 -37.30 -47.96
C THR A 19 -7.47 -36.62 -48.92
N HIS A 20 -7.11 -35.46 -49.47
CA HIS A 20 -7.95 -34.66 -50.38
C HIS A 20 -7.14 -34.19 -51.61
N PRO A 21 -6.65 -35.10 -52.47
CA PRO A 21 -5.63 -34.79 -53.47
C PRO A 21 -6.07 -33.79 -54.55
N SER A 22 -7.36 -33.72 -54.86
CA SER A 22 -7.94 -32.81 -55.85
C SER A 22 -8.62 -31.58 -55.23
N THR A 23 -8.71 -31.51 -53.90
CA THR A 23 -9.33 -30.36 -53.23
C THR A 23 -8.27 -29.26 -53.05
N PRO A 24 -8.58 -28.00 -53.39
CA PRO A 24 -7.70 -26.88 -53.06
C PRO A 24 -7.45 -26.78 -51.55
N LEU A 25 -6.29 -26.27 -51.16
CA LEU A 25 -6.01 -26.00 -49.74
C LEU A 25 -7.06 -25.01 -49.17
N PRO A 26 -7.49 -25.19 -47.90
CA PRO A 26 -8.43 -24.27 -47.27
C PRO A 26 -7.81 -22.89 -47.15
N GLY A 27 -8.37 -21.90 -47.86
CA GLY A 27 -7.81 -20.55 -47.92
C GLY A 27 -7.77 -19.83 -46.57
N ASP A 28 -8.72 -20.12 -45.68
CA ASP A 28 -8.75 -19.63 -44.30
C ASP A 28 -7.55 -20.14 -43.49
N LYS A 29 -7.16 -21.41 -43.67
CA LYS A 29 -6.01 -22.02 -42.99
C LYS A 29 -4.69 -21.51 -43.54
N VAL A 30 -4.60 -21.33 -44.86
CA VAL A 30 -3.43 -20.70 -45.49
C VAL A 30 -3.23 -19.28 -44.99
N ASN A 31 -4.31 -18.48 -44.91
CA ASN A 31 -4.21 -17.11 -44.40
C ASN A 31 -3.78 -17.08 -42.94
N LEU A 32 -4.37 -17.92 -42.07
CA LEU A 32 -4.00 -17.98 -40.66
C LEU A 32 -2.51 -18.30 -40.46
N GLU A 33 -1.97 -19.27 -41.21
CA GLU A 33 -0.56 -19.66 -41.15
C GLU A 33 0.36 -18.52 -41.62
N LEU A 34 -0.04 -17.79 -42.67
CA LEU A 34 0.71 -16.62 -43.13
C LEU A 34 0.66 -15.46 -42.13
N ASP A 35 -0.48 -15.24 -41.47
CA ASP A 35 -0.64 -14.21 -40.45
C ASP A 35 0.24 -14.50 -39.22
N GLN A 36 0.30 -15.77 -38.78
CA GLN A 36 1.17 -16.20 -37.67
C GLN A 36 2.66 -16.02 -38.02
N VAL A 37 3.07 -16.41 -39.24
CA VAL A 37 4.44 -16.18 -39.71
C VAL A 37 4.76 -14.69 -39.78
N ALA A 38 3.83 -13.87 -40.28
CA ALA A 38 3.98 -12.42 -40.33
C ALA A 38 4.16 -11.81 -38.94
N GLU A 39 3.36 -12.24 -37.96
CA GLU A 39 3.46 -11.79 -36.58
C GLU A 39 4.84 -12.09 -35.98
N THR A 40 5.35 -13.32 -36.11
CA THR A 40 6.69 -13.67 -35.64
C THR A 40 7.77 -12.83 -36.35
N ILE A 41 7.66 -12.60 -37.66
CA ILE A 41 8.62 -11.78 -38.43
C ILE A 41 8.60 -10.32 -37.97
N ASP A 42 7.43 -9.73 -37.78
CA ASP A 42 7.30 -8.34 -37.35
C ASP A 42 7.86 -8.14 -35.94
N GLN A 43 7.61 -9.09 -35.03
CA GLN A 43 8.23 -9.09 -33.71
C GLN A 43 9.75 -9.20 -33.79
N ILE A 44 10.32 -10.03 -34.68
CA ILE A 44 11.77 -10.13 -34.90
C ILE A 44 12.32 -8.81 -35.44
N ARG A 45 11.66 -8.18 -36.41
CA ARG A 45 12.10 -6.90 -36.99
C ARG A 45 12.14 -5.80 -35.93
N GLU A 46 11.13 -5.74 -35.07
CA GLU A 46 11.11 -4.78 -33.96
C GLU A 46 12.24 -5.03 -32.95
N ARG A 47 12.60 -6.30 -32.73
CA ARG A 47 13.78 -6.64 -31.90
C ARG A 47 15.11 -6.26 -32.54
N ILE A 48 15.25 -6.43 -33.84
CA ILE A 48 16.47 -6.01 -34.54
C ILE A 48 16.61 -4.49 -34.49
N ARG A 49 15.52 -3.74 -34.65
CA ARG A 49 15.52 -2.27 -34.63
C ARG A 49 16.06 -1.66 -33.34
N ILE A 50 15.85 -2.32 -32.19
CA ILE A 50 16.39 -1.85 -30.90
C ILE A 50 17.84 -2.27 -30.65
N LEU A 51 18.36 -3.24 -31.41
CA LEU A 51 19.73 -3.73 -31.29
C LEU A 51 20.65 -3.12 -32.35
N GLN A 52 20.14 -2.85 -33.54
CA GLN A 52 20.90 -2.43 -34.71
C GLN A 52 20.23 -1.23 -35.40
N ARG A 53 21.05 -0.27 -35.81
CA ARG A 53 20.67 0.89 -36.62
C ARG A 53 20.69 0.52 -38.10
N ASP A 54 20.02 1.34 -38.92
CA ASP A 54 19.96 1.13 -40.39
C ASP A 54 21.32 1.21 -41.09
N ASP A 55 22.34 1.80 -40.46
CA ASP A 55 23.73 1.82 -40.94
C ASP A 55 24.52 0.55 -40.55
N LEU A 56 23.83 -0.49 -40.08
CA LEU A 56 24.35 -1.76 -39.59
C LEU A 56 25.19 -1.67 -38.31
N GLN A 57 25.27 -0.49 -37.66
CA GLN A 57 25.92 -0.34 -36.37
C GLN A 57 24.98 -0.75 -35.22
N LEU A 58 25.54 -1.03 -34.04
CA LEU A 58 24.74 -1.26 -32.84
C LEU A 58 23.94 0.00 -32.49
N ALA A 59 22.71 -0.18 -32.00
CA ALA A 59 21.89 0.90 -31.52
C ALA A 59 22.57 1.61 -30.34
N ASN A 60 22.46 2.93 -30.31
CA ASN A 60 23.01 3.72 -29.22
C ASN A 60 22.43 3.22 -27.89
N GLN A 61 23.27 3.08 -26.87
CA GLN A 61 22.89 2.59 -25.54
C GLN A 61 22.40 1.13 -25.48
N SER A 62 22.48 0.36 -26.57
CA SER A 62 22.14 -1.09 -26.56
C SER A 62 23.17 -1.94 -25.81
N VAL A 63 24.38 -1.40 -25.58
CA VAL A 63 25.46 -2.02 -24.78
C VAL A 63 25.72 -1.16 -23.55
N GLY A 64 25.33 -1.68 -22.38
CA GLY A 64 25.60 -1.13 -21.06
C GLY A 64 26.88 -1.67 -20.44
N TRP A 65 27.25 -1.07 -19.30
CA TRP A 65 28.48 -1.37 -18.56
C TRP A 65 28.66 -2.86 -18.23
N ASP A 66 27.58 -3.53 -17.82
CA ASP A 66 27.63 -4.92 -17.41
C ASP A 66 27.83 -5.91 -18.57
N GLN A 67 27.52 -5.48 -19.81
CA GLN A 67 27.72 -6.28 -21.02
C GLN A 67 29.17 -6.25 -21.53
N LEU A 68 30.00 -5.35 -21.01
CA LEU A 68 31.43 -5.28 -21.32
C LEU A 68 32.22 -6.29 -20.48
N LYS A 69 33.13 -7.03 -21.13
CA LYS A 69 34.13 -7.83 -20.42
C LYS A 69 34.97 -6.93 -19.50
N PRO A 70 35.47 -7.43 -18.35
CA PRO A 70 36.21 -6.60 -17.38
C PRO A 70 37.38 -5.81 -17.99
N GLU A 71 38.06 -6.38 -18.98
CA GLU A 71 39.20 -5.75 -19.66
C GLU A 71 38.79 -4.54 -20.51
N LEU A 72 37.53 -4.50 -20.96
CA LEU A 72 36.96 -3.40 -21.75
C LEU A 72 36.33 -2.32 -20.86
N ARG A 73 35.99 -2.63 -19.61
CA ARG A 73 35.43 -1.65 -18.65
C ARG A 73 36.43 -0.56 -18.28
N ASN A 74 37.72 -0.90 -18.24
CA ASN A 74 38.80 0.07 -17.99
C ASN A 74 39.35 0.70 -19.27
N GLY A 75 38.98 0.22 -20.45
CA GLY A 75 39.47 0.69 -21.75
C GLY A 75 40.91 0.26 -22.11
N PHE A 76 41.64 -0.38 -21.21
CA PHE A 76 42.99 -0.91 -21.41
C PHE A 76 43.35 -1.99 -20.37
N SER A 77 44.36 -2.82 -20.67
CA SER A 77 44.87 -3.85 -19.74
C SER A 77 45.39 -3.22 -18.44
N THR A 78 45.35 -3.95 -17.31
CA THR A 78 45.83 -3.43 -16.00
C THR A 78 47.27 -2.92 -16.13
N PRO A 79 47.54 -1.61 -15.97
CA PRO A 79 48.86 -1.12 -16.29
C PRO A 79 49.88 -1.49 -15.22
N THR A 80 51.09 -1.84 -15.64
CA THR A 80 52.22 -2.13 -14.75
C THR A 80 53.23 -0.98 -14.77
N VAL A 81 54.13 -0.89 -13.79
CA VAL A 81 55.21 0.12 -13.86
C VAL A 81 56.12 -0.18 -15.06
N TRP A 82 56.43 0.83 -15.88
CA TRP A 82 57.39 0.64 -16.99
C TRP A 82 58.78 0.32 -16.44
N ALA A 83 59.47 -0.64 -17.05
CA ALA A 83 60.84 -1.00 -16.71
C ALA A 83 61.66 -1.23 -17.99
N THR A 84 62.97 -0.99 -17.92
CA THR A 84 63.94 -1.28 -18.99
C THR A 84 64.21 -2.78 -19.11
N GLY A 85 64.40 -3.28 -20.35
CA GLY A 85 64.76 -4.66 -20.64
C GLY A 85 63.60 -5.65 -20.59
N VAL A 86 62.35 -5.16 -20.51
CA VAL A 86 61.12 -5.97 -20.44
C VAL A 86 60.51 -6.10 -21.83
N ASP A 87 60.07 -7.31 -22.18
CA ASP A 87 59.32 -7.58 -23.40
C ASP A 87 57.85 -7.22 -23.21
N TYR A 88 57.38 -6.18 -23.90
CA TYR A 88 55.99 -5.74 -23.88
C TYR A 88 55.27 -6.21 -25.15
N ALA A 89 54.11 -6.87 -24.99
CA ALA A 89 53.22 -7.26 -26.09
C ALA A 89 52.35 -6.07 -26.55
N VAL A 90 51.80 -6.14 -27.76
CA VAL A 90 50.83 -5.14 -28.26
C VAL A 90 49.64 -5.05 -27.31
N GLY A 91 49.27 -3.84 -26.90
CA GLY A 91 48.18 -3.58 -25.96
C GLY A 91 48.55 -3.73 -24.48
N ALA A 92 49.80 -4.05 -24.15
CA ALA A 92 50.29 -3.99 -22.77
C ALA A 92 50.28 -2.53 -22.27
N ALA A 93 49.65 -2.28 -21.14
CA ALA A 93 49.58 -0.96 -20.54
C ALA A 93 50.69 -0.77 -19.49
N VAL A 94 51.28 0.42 -19.44
CA VAL A 94 52.29 0.80 -18.45
C VAL A 94 52.05 2.18 -17.86
N TYR A 95 52.48 2.38 -16.61
CA TYR A 95 52.59 3.68 -15.98
C TYR A 95 54.00 4.25 -16.12
N VAL A 96 54.11 5.49 -16.59
CA VAL A 96 55.33 6.30 -16.55
C VAL A 96 55.01 7.65 -15.92
N GLY A 97 55.50 7.87 -14.70
CA GLY A 97 55.08 9.02 -13.90
C GLY A 97 53.56 8.96 -13.62
N ARG A 98 52.84 10.03 -14.01
CA ARG A 98 51.37 10.15 -13.89
C ARG A 98 50.61 9.83 -15.18
N LYS A 99 51.26 9.18 -16.14
CA LYS A 99 50.69 8.92 -17.46
C LYS A 99 50.59 7.42 -17.70
N VAL A 100 49.55 7.01 -18.40
CA VAL A 100 49.32 5.63 -18.83
C VAL A 100 49.59 5.56 -20.33
N TYR A 101 50.37 4.56 -20.74
CA TYR A 101 50.69 4.29 -22.13
C TYR A 101 50.34 2.85 -22.49
N ALA A 102 49.91 2.61 -23.74
CA ALA A 102 49.77 1.27 -24.31
C ALA A 102 50.84 1.03 -25.38
N ALA A 103 51.42 -0.17 -25.38
CA ALA A 103 52.35 -0.58 -26.43
C ALA A 103 51.60 -0.76 -27.77
N LEU A 104 52.03 -0.03 -28.80
CA LEU A 104 51.48 -0.14 -30.16
C LEU A 104 52.11 -1.30 -30.94
N VAL A 105 53.35 -1.67 -30.59
CA VAL A 105 54.10 -2.76 -31.20
C VAL A 105 54.76 -3.60 -30.11
N ALA A 106 54.87 -4.92 -30.36
CA ALA A 106 55.63 -5.78 -29.47
C ALA A 106 57.11 -5.39 -29.53
N HIS A 107 57.74 -5.13 -28.39
CA HIS A 107 59.13 -4.72 -28.32
C HIS A 107 59.75 -5.00 -26.95
N LYS A 108 61.09 -5.13 -26.93
CA LYS A 108 61.87 -5.08 -25.71
C LYS A 108 62.18 -3.63 -25.36
N SER A 109 61.85 -3.20 -24.16
CA SER A 109 62.06 -1.82 -23.71
C SER A 109 63.55 -1.51 -23.53
N VAL A 110 63.98 -0.31 -23.93
CA VAL A 110 65.38 0.14 -23.79
C VAL A 110 65.41 1.41 -22.95
N ASN A 111 64.78 2.46 -23.46
CA ASN A 111 64.61 3.74 -22.79
C ASN A 111 63.23 4.28 -23.17
N PHE A 112 62.42 4.64 -22.18
CA PHE A 112 61.04 5.03 -22.44
C PHE A 112 60.92 6.21 -23.41
N GLY A 113 61.78 7.23 -23.28
CA GLY A 113 61.78 8.38 -24.19
C GLY A 113 62.18 8.00 -25.62
N VAL A 114 63.13 7.08 -25.79
CA VAL A 114 63.54 6.55 -27.10
C VAL A 114 62.43 5.69 -27.71
N ASP A 115 61.82 4.80 -26.92
CA ASP A 115 60.73 3.92 -27.36
C ASP A 115 59.46 4.72 -27.70
N LEU A 116 59.17 5.79 -26.95
CA LEU A 116 58.07 6.72 -27.22
C LEU A 116 58.31 7.52 -28.50
N ALA A 117 59.52 8.07 -28.69
CA ALA A 117 59.90 8.79 -29.91
C ALA A 117 59.91 7.90 -31.15
N ALA A 118 60.18 6.60 -30.97
CA ALA A 118 60.07 5.58 -32.01
C ALA A 118 58.62 5.12 -32.30
N GLY A 119 57.61 5.75 -31.68
CA GLY A 119 56.20 5.44 -31.91
C GLY A 119 55.73 4.12 -31.31
N LYS A 120 56.47 3.54 -30.36
CA LYS A 120 56.12 2.23 -29.76
C LYS A 120 55.05 2.32 -28.67
N TRP A 121 54.77 3.53 -28.18
CA TRP A 121 53.83 3.79 -27.09
C TRP A 121 52.78 4.84 -27.49
N TYR A 122 51.52 4.56 -27.18
CA TYR A 122 50.41 5.49 -27.31
C TYR A 122 49.95 5.93 -25.93
N MET A 123 49.84 7.24 -25.69
CA MET A 123 49.36 7.77 -24.41
C MET A 123 47.85 7.58 -24.30
N LEU A 124 47.42 6.80 -23.31
CA LEU A 124 46.02 6.53 -23.04
C LEU A 124 45.38 7.57 -22.13
N ALA A 125 46.12 8.01 -21.10
CA ALA A 125 45.63 8.96 -20.11
C ALA A 125 46.77 9.76 -19.50
N ASP A 126 46.50 11.02 -19.17
CA ASP A 126 47.42 11.94 -18.51
C ASP A 126 46.80 12.46 -17.21
N PHE A 127 47.28 11.96 -16.07
CA PHE A 127 46.80 12.37 -14.74
C PHE A 127 47.65 13.49 -14.13
N THR A 128 48.45 14.20 -14.94
CA THR A 128 49.31 15.29 -14.43
C THR A 128 48.49 16.47 -13.90
N ALA A 129 47.25 16.66 -14.39
CA ALA A 129 46.31 17.68 -13.92
C ALA A 129 45.56 17.31 -12.63
N VAL A 130 45.71 16.08 -12.13
CA VAL A 130 45.21 15.70 -10.81
C VAL A 130 46.14 16.31 -9.77
N THR A 131 45.84 17.55 -9.36
CA THR A 131 46.34 18.10 -8.09
C THR A 131 45.91 17.15 -6.99
N GLN A 132 46.84 16.68 -6.17
CA GLN A 132 46.50 15.89 -4.98
C GLN A 132 45.32 16.55 -4.25
N VAL A 133 44.26 15.79 -3.99
CA VAL A 133 43.63 15.90 -2.68
C VAL A 133 44.76 15.56 -1.73
N ASP A 134 45.20 16.56 -0.98
CA ASP A 134 46.35 16.53 -0.08
C ASP A 134 46.47 15.14 0.60
N GLN A 135 47.42 14.33 0.10
CA GLN A 135 47.62 12.95 0.59
C GLN A 135 47.97 12.98 2.08
N THR A 136 48.64 14.05 2.52
CA THR A 136 48.91 14.39 3.91
C THR A 136 47.62 14.67 4.70
N ALA A 137 46.62 15.32 4.10
CA ALA A 137 45.31 15.51 4.73
C ALA A 137 44.48 14.23 4.80
N VAL A 138 44.60 13.33 3.81
CA VAL A 138 43.94 12.01 3.84
C VAL A 138 44.60 11.10 4.89
N GLU A 139 45.93 11.08 4.97
CA GLU A 139 46.67 10.33 5.98
C GLU A 139 46.44 10.91 7.38
N ALA A 140 46.36 12.24 7.53
CA ALA A 140 45.97 12.90 8.77
C ALA A 140 44.51 12.59 9.16
N ALA A 141 43.59 12.55 8.19
CA ALA A 141 42.19 12.17 8.43
C ALA A 141 42.07 10.69 8.84
N GLN A 142 42.84 9.79 8.22
CA GLN A 142 42.88 8.39 8.59
C GLN A 142 43.48 8.17 9.99
N GLN A 143 44.54 8.89 10.35
CA GLN A 143 45.09 8.88 11.70
C GLN A 143 44.12 9.48 12.73
N ALA A 144 43.37 10.52 12.36
CA ALA A 144 42.33 11.10 13.21
C ALA A 144 41.15 10.14 13.42
N ILE A 145 40.73 9.41 12.38
CA ILE A 145 39.70 8.36 12.48
C ILE A 145 40.19 7.21 13.36
N ALA A 146 41.45 6.79 13.24
CA ALA A 146 42.03 5.76 14.10
C ALA A 146 42.11 6.21 15.57
N ALA A 147 42.52 7.45 15.82
CA ALA A 147 42.55 8.04 17.16
C ALA A 147 41.15 8.20 17.77
N ALA A 148 40.16 8.61 16.98
CA ALA A 148 38.77 8.71 17.41
C ALA A 148 38.17 7.34 17.75
N THR A 149 38.49 6.32 16.94
CA THR A 149 38.07 4.93 17.18
C THR A 149 38.70 4.38 18.47
N ALA A 150 39.98 4.65 18.71
CA ALA A 150 40.66 4.30 19.95
C ALA A 150 40.05 5.00 21.17
N ALA A 151 39.75 6.30 21.06
CA ALA A 151 39.09 7.07 22.11
C ALA A 151 37.67 6.56 22.42
N GLN A 152 36.89 6.18 21.40
CA GLN A 152 35.58 5.54 21.58
C GLN A 152 35.71 4.20 22.31
N GLY A 153 36.72 3.39 21.97
CA GLY A 153 37.03 2.14 22.67
C GLY A 153 37.38 2.36 24.15
N SER A 154 38.21 3.36 24.44
CA SER A 154 38.55 3.74 25.82
C SER A 154 37.35 4.27 26.60
N ALA A 155 36.48 5.06 25.97
CA ALA A 155 35.26 5.57 26.60
C ALA A 155 34.25 4.44 26.89
N LEU A 156 34.10 3.49 25.98
CA LEU A 156 33.27 2.30 26.18
C LEU A 156 33.80 1.43 27.34
N ALA A 157 35.12 1.23 27.42
CA ALA A 157 35.75 0.50 28.52
C ALA A 157 35.57 1.22 29.88
N ALA A 158 35.66 2.55 29.90
CA ALA A 158 35.39 3.35 31.10
C ALA A 158 33.91 3.25 31.52
N ALA A 159 32.97 3.34 30.57
CA ALA A 159 31.53 3.20 30.84
C ALA A 159 31.18 1.80 31.38
N GLN A 160 31.79 0.75 30.84
CA GLN A 160 31.65 -0.62 31.35
C GLN A 160 32.21 -0.76 32.79
N THR A 161 33.32 -0.10 33.08
CA THR A 161 33.91 -0.08 34.44
C THR A 161 33.02 0.63 35.45
N VAL A 162 32.39 1.74 35.06
CA VAL A 162 31.41 2.47 35.88
C VAL A 162 30.15 1.62 36.10
N ALA A 163 29.63 0.96 35.07
CA ALA A 163 28.49 0.06 35.18
C ALA A 163 28.76 -1.12 36.12
N GLN A 164 29.96 -1.72 36.04
CA GLN A 164 30.38 -2.78 36.95
C GLN A 164 30.52 -2.28 38.39
N SER A 165 31.03 -1.07 38.58
CA SER A 165 31.15 -0.44 39.90
C SER A 165 29.78 -0.16 40.54
N ALA A 166 28.81 0.29 39.73
CA ALA A 166 27.43 0.48 40.17
C ALA A 166 26.75 -0.86 40.53
N ALA A 167 26.96 -1.92 39.75
CA ALA A 167 26.46 -3.26 40.06
C ALA A 167 27.04 -3.81 41.36
N ASN A 168 28.34 -3.60 41.61
CA ASN A 168 29.00 -3.98 42.85
C ASN A 168 28.46 -3.20 44.06
N ALA A 169 28.18 -1.91 43.90
CA ALA A 169 27.57 -1.08 44.94
C ALA A 169 26.15 -1.56 45.30
N GLN A 170 25.34 -1.94 44.30
CA GLN A 170 24.01 -2.50 44.52
C GLN A 170 24.07 -3.86 45.25
N ALA A 171 25.03 -4.72 44.87
CA ALA A 171 25.23 -6.01 45.55
C ALA A 171 25.65 -5.84 47.02
N ALA A 172 26.49 -4.85 47.32
CA ALA A 172 26.87 -4.49 48.68
C ALA A 172 25.67 -3.98 49.50
N GLN A 173 24.83 -3.12 48.92
CA GLN A 173 23.59 -2.65 49.57
C GLN A 173 22.63 -3.82 49.88
N ASN A 174 22.41 -4.71 48.91
CA ASN A 174 21.55 -5.89 49.11
C ASN A 174 22.07 -6.79 50.25
N SER A 175 23.39 -6.96 50.33
CA SER A 175 24.04 -7.73 51.41
C SER A 175 23.87 -7.07 52.78
N ALA A 176 23.99 -5.74 52.85
CA ALA A 176 23.74 -4.98 54.08
C ALA A 176 22.28 -5.07 54.54
N THR A 177 21.32 -4.99 53.62
CA THR A 177 19.89 -5.18 53.92
C THR A 177 19.60 -6.59 54.45
N ALA A 178 20.20 -7.63 53.85
CA ALA A 178 20.05 -9.01 54.32
C ALA A 178 20.65 -9.21 55.73
N ALA A 179 21.79 -8.58 56.02
CA ALA A 179 22.40 -8.59 57.35
C ALA A 179 21.51 -7.89 58.39
N ALA A 180 20.93 -6.73 58.06
CA ALA A 180 20.00 -6.02 58.93
C ALA A 180 18.73 -6.85 59.22
N ALA A 181 18.16 -7.50 58.19
CA ALA A 181 17.02 -8.40 58.37
C ALA A 181 17.36 -9.59 59.29
N SER A 182 18.58 -10.14 59.16
CA SER A 182 19.06 -11.21 60.03
C SER A 182 19.23 -10.77 61.49
N GLN A 183 19.68 -9.53 61.72
CA GLN A 183 19.76 -8.95 63.08
C GLN A 183 18.38 -8.75 63.70
N VAL A 184 17.40 -8.26 62.93
CA VAL A 184 16.01 -8.12 63.39
C VAL A 184 15.40 -9.49 63.73
N ALA A 185 15.65 -10.50 62.89
CA ALA A 185 15.23 -11.86 63.18
C ALA A 185 15.88 -12.38 64.47
N ALA A 186 17.20 -12.21 64.64
CA ALA A 186 17.91 -12.62 65.86
C ALA A 186 17.37 -11.92 67.12
N ALA A 187 17.08 -10.62 67.04
CA ALA A 187 16.45 -9.86 68.12
C ALA A 187 15.03 -10.38 68.43
N GLY A 188 14.26 -10.74 67.40
CA GLY A 188 12.95 -11.39 67.56
C GLY A 188 13.04 -12.74 68.27
N HIS A 189 14.02 -13.57 67.92
CA HIS A 189 14.27 -14.85 68.61
C HIS A 189 14.72 -14.64 70.06
N ALA A 190 15.59 -13.65 70.33
CA ALA A 190 16.00 -13.30 71.68
C ALA A 190 14.83 -12.79 72.53
N ASN A 191 13.93 -11.97 71.95
CA ASN A 191 12.73 -11.52 72.62
C ASN A 191 11.75 -12.67 72.91
N ALA A 192 11.55 -13.59 71.96
CA ALA A 192 10.73 -14.78 72.16
C ALA A 192 11.30 -15.70 73.26
N ALA A 193 12.63 -15.89 73.28
CA ALA A 193 13.32 -16.59 74.35
C ALA A 193 13.18 -15.86 75.70
N GLY A 194 13.25 -14.53 75.70
CA GLY A 194 12.99 -13.67 76.86
C GLY A 194 11.57 -13.83 77.42
N ILE A 195 10.54 -13.81 76.57
CA ILE A 195 9.14 -14.03 76.95
C ILE A 195 8.93 -15.46 77.49
N SER A 196 9.54 -16.46 76.85
CA SER A 196 9.57 -17.86 77.33
C SER A 196 10.22 -17.95 78.72
N SER A 197 11.36 -17.31 78.93
CA SER A 197 12.04 -17.29 80.23
C SER A 197 11.24 -16.53 81.30
N THR A 198 10.56 -15.45 80.91
CA THR A 198 9.71 -14.64 81.81
C THR A 198 8.44 -15.41 82.19
N SER A 199 7.83 -16.17 81.27
CA SER A 199 6.68 -17.02 81.56
C SER A 199 7.06 -18.25 82.40
N ALA A 200 8.24 -18.84 82.16
CA ALA A 200 8.81 -19.86 83.03
C ALA A 200 9.14 -19.30 84.42
N ALA A 201 9.72 -18.10 84.50
CA ALA A 201 10.00 -17.40 85.75
C ALA A 201 8.71 -16.97 86.47
N ALA A 202 7.64 -16.59 85.74
CA ALA A 202 6.34 -16.29 86.32
C ALA A 202 5.65 -17.56 86.86
N SER A 203 5.82 -18.69 86.17
CA SER A 203 5.36 -20.01 86.65
C SER A 203 6.15 -20.46 87.89
N ALA A 204 7.47 -20.26 87.88
CA ALA A 204 8.34 -20.51 89.03
C ALA A 204 8.08 -19.53 90.18
N ALA A 205 7.76 -18.27 89.89
CA ALA A 205 7.39 -17.26 90.88
C ALA A 205 5.99 -17.54 91.45
N ALA A 206 5.03 -18.02 90.67
CA ALA A 206 3.73 -18.47 91.19
C ALA A 206 3.89 -19.71 92.09
N ALA A 207 4.79 -20.63 91.75
CA ALA A 207 5.18 -21.73 92.61
C ALA A 207 5.93 -21.23 93.87
N ALA A 208 6.81 -20.24 93.73
CA ALA A 208 7.57 -19.64 94.82
C ALA A 208 6.71 -18.71 95.71
N THR A 209 5.67 -18.07 95.21
CA THR A 209 4.68 -17.31 96.00
C THR A 209 3.78 -18.27 96.76
N SER A 210 3.45 -19.42 96.17
CA SER A 210 2.79 -20.53 96.87
C SER A 210 3.70 -21.10 97.99
N ALA A 211 5.03 -21.09 97.81
CA ALA A 211 6.03 -21.50 98.81
C ALA A 211 6.46 -20.36 99.79
N SER A 212 6.35 -19.09 99.41
CA SER A 212 6.78 -17.90 100.16
C SER A 212 5.66 -17.37 101.07
N ASN A 213 4.40 -17.57 100.71
CA ASN A 213 3.30 -17.48 101.69
C ASN A 213 3.46 -18.50 102.83
N ALA A 214 4.28 -19.55 102.64
CA ALA A 214 4.67 -20.50 103.69
C ALA A 214 6.01 -20.14 104.39
N ALA A 215 6.73 -19.10 103.96
CA ALA A 215 8.09 -18.78 104.44
C ALA A 215 8.30 -17.27 104.73
N THR A 216 7.26 -16.58 105.21
CA THR A 216 7.35 -15.23 105.80
C THR A 216 8.24 -15.25 107.05
N ALA A 217 9.56 -15.16 106.89
CA ALA A 217 10.51 -14.82 107.95
C ALA A 217 11.87 -14.39 107.37
N GLY A 218 12.20 -13.09 107.47
CA GLY A 218 13.59 -12.62 107.58
C GLY A 218 14.22 -11.91 106.37
N ALA A 219 14.16 -10.56 106.39
CA ALA A 219 15.27 -9.61 106.22
C ALA A 219 16.24 -9.75 105.00
N THR A 220 16.16 -8.87 103.97
CA THR A 220 16.95 -7.62 103.74
C THR A 220 18.47 -7.80 103.64
N ALA A 221 19.27 -7.17 102.76
CA ALA A 221 19.16 -6.14 101.72
C ALA A 221 20.56 -6.03 101.05
N GLY A 222 20.72 -5.27 99.95
CA GLY A 222 22.00 -4.57 99.69
C GLY A 222 22.46 -4.38 98.24
N GLU A 223 21.86 -3.40 97.56
CA GLU A 223 22.40 -2.44 96.58
C GLU A 223 23.83 -1.92 96.90
N ALA A 224 24.60 -1.19 96.08
CA ALA A 224 24.68 -0.78 94.65
C ALA A 224 25.85 0.22 94.56
N ALA A 225 26.49 0.40 93.38
CA ALA A 225 27.17 1.63 92.91
C ALA A 225 27.78 1.38 91.50
N ALA A 226 27.23 1.89 90.39
CA ALA A 226 27.37 3.25 89.83
C ALA A 226 28.79 3.59 89.34
N LEU A 227 29.07 3.48 88.03
CA LEU A 227 29.10 4.59 87.05
C LEU A 227 30.30 5.55 87.22
N ALA A 228 31.32 5.35 86.38
CA ALA A 228 32.11 6.39 85.67
C ALA A 228 33.52 5.86 85.37
N LYS A 229 33.70 5.30 84.15
CA LYS A 229 34.96 5.29 83.38
C LYS A 229 34.72 4.54 82.06
N ILE A 230 35.22 5.11 80.97
CA ILE A 230 35.15 4.64 79.57
C ILE A 230 33.95 5.22 78.79
N ASP A 231 33.83 6.55 78.83
CA ASP A 231 33.32 7.38 77.73
C ASP A 231 34.51 7.87 76.89
N ALA A 232 35.25 6.92 76.30
CA ALA A 232 36.41 7.17 75.46
C ALA A 232 36.78 5.91 74.64
N SER A 233 35.91 5.45 73.73
CA SER A 233 36.34 4.60 72.60
C SER A 233 35.34 4.40 71.45
N ILE A 234 34.38 5.30 71.19
CA ILE A 234 33.50 5.20 69.99
C ILE A 234 33.33 6.57 69.31
N GLY A 235 34.41 7.37 69.25
CA GLY A 235 34.49 8.63 68.51
C GLY A 235 35.49 8.61 67.34
N ASP A 236 36.40 7.62 67.28
CA ASP A 236 37.58 7.63 66.41
C ASP A 236 37.44 6.78 65.13
N THR A 237 36.23 6.60 64.59
CA THR A 237 36.06 5.94 63.27
C THR A 237 35.23 6.75 62.28
N ILE A 238 34.79 7.95 62.63
CA ILE A 238 33.95 8.80 61.75
C ILE A 238 34.70 10.04 61.20
N GLN A 239 35.93 10.32 61.64
CA GLN A 239 36.73 11.49 61.22
C GLN A 239 37.90 11.14 60.27
N ALA A 240 37.67 10.33 59.23
CA ALA A 240 38.68 10.10 58.17
C ALA A 240 38.14 10.13 56.73
N HIS A 241 36.92 10.62 56.48
CA HIS A 241 36.38 10.76 55.11
C HIS A 241 35.83 12.15 54.75
N SER A 242 36.04 13.19 55.56
CA SER A 242 35.54 14.55 55.24
C SER A 242 36.63 15.58 54.89
N ALA A 243 37.84 15.14 54.50
CA ALA A 243 38.94 16.04 54.12
C ALA A 243 39.33 15.95 52.63
N VAL A 244 38.37 15.68 51.73
CA VAL A 244 38.59 15.69 50.26
C VAL A 244 37.71 16.72 49.54
N LEU A 245 36.93 17.55 50.25
CA LEU A 245 35.94 18.45 49.63
C LEU A 245 36.19 19.96 49.74
N ASP A 246 37.29 20.44 50.32
CA ASP A 246 37.65 21.86 50.27
C ASP A 246 39.00 22.07 49.59
N GLY A 247 38.94 22.35 48.29
CA GLY A 247 40.10 22.64 47.45
C GLY A 247 39.74 23.20 46.07
N ILE A 248 38.62 23.92 45.95
CA ILE A 248 38.30 24.72 44.76
C ILE A 248 38.48 26.20 45.12
N ALA A 249 39.68 26.74 44.88
CA ALA A 249 39.91 28.17 44.59
C ALA A 249 41.40 28.46 44.25
N ALA A 250 41.76 28.26 42.96
CA ALA A 250 42.74 29.00 42.12
C ALA A 250 44.22 29.22 42.57
N PRO A 251 45.17 29.65 41.69
CA PRO A 251 45.32 29.56 40.24
C PRO A 251 46.69 28.98 39.79
N GLY A 252 46.78 28.45 38.55
CA GLY A 252 48.08 28.37 37.86
C GLY A 252 48.26 27.14 36.96
N GLY A 253 48.40 27.39 35.66
CA GLY A 253 48.95 26.41 34.70
C GLY A 253 47.94 25.91 33.67
N ALA A 254 47.83 26.63 32.56
CA ALA A 254 47.13 26.18 31.36
C ALA A 254 47.72 24.84 30.86
N GLY A 255 46.85 23.85 30.60
CA GLY A 255 47.25 22.61 29.96
C GLY A 255 46.11 21.62 29.78
N SER A 256 45.73 21.37 28.53
CA SER A 256 44.96 20.21 28.03
C SER A 256 43.45 20.10 28.25
N ALA A 257 42.83 20.66 29.29
CA ALA A 257 41.37 20.57 29.46
C ALA A 257 40.56 21.55 28.57
N GLY A 258 41.19 22.63 28.09
CA GLY A 258 40.54 23.65 27.26
C GLY A 258 40.40 23.28 25.78
N LEU A 259 41.20 22.35 25.26
CA LEU A 259 41.22 22.03 23.82
C LEU A 259 40.14 21.02 23.40
N ALA A 260 39.77 20.09 24.28
CA ALA A 260 38.71 19.11 23.99
C ALA A 260 37.31 19.75 23.96
N VAL A 261 37.08 20.79 24.77
CA VAL A 261 35.83 21.56 24.79
C VAL A 261 35.75 22.52 23.58
N LEU A 262 36.89 23.05 23.11
CA LEU A 262 36.96 23.84 21.88
C LEU A 262 36.69 23.00 20.61
N ALA A 263 37.12 21.73 20.56
CA ALA A 263 36.96 20.89 19.37
C ALA A 263 35.51 20.38 19.15
N ILE A 264 34.78 20.04 20.21
CA ILE A 264 33.36 19.63 20.12
C ILE A 264 32.47 20.84 19.81
N GLY A 265 32.79 22.02 20.37
CA GLY A 265 32.12 23.27 20.00
C GLY A 265 32.35 23.70 18.55
N GLN A 266 33.53 23.40 17.99
CA GLN A 266 33.87 23.76 16.60
C GLN A 266 33.17 22.88 15.55
N ILE A 267 32.95 21.58 15.80
CA ILE A 267 32.21 20.72 14.85
C ILE A 267 30.73 21.12 14.78
N SER A 268 30.10 21.43 15.92
CA SER A 268 28.74 21.98 15.95
C SER A 268 28.65 23.37 15.31
N ALA A 269 29.67 24.21 15.46
CA ALA A 269 29.75 25.52 14.81
C ALA A 269 30.01 25.43 13.29
N ILE A 270 30.72 24.41 12.82
CA ILE A 270 30.94 24.15 11.38
C ILE A 270 29.65 23.65 10.73
N ASN A 271 28.94 22.69 11.35
CA ASN A 271 27.64 22.22 10.84
C ASN A 271 26.58 23.34 10.81
N ALA A 272 26.57 24.21 11.83
CA ALA A 272 25.72 25.40 11.86
C ALA A 272 26.05 26.42 10.74
N LYS A 273 27.31 26.47 10.28
CA LYS A 273 27.74 27.28 9.13
C LYS A 273 27.50 26.60 7.77
N MET A 274 27.30 25.29 7.74
CA MET A 274 27.03 24.51 6.51
C MET A 274 25.53 24.25 6.27
N GLY A 275 24.66 24.64 7.21
CA GLY A 275 23.21 24.52 7.06
C GLY A 275 22.71 23.08 6.94
N SER A 276 23.40 22.11 7.53
CA SER A 276 23.06 20.67 7.43
C SER A 276 22.95 20.04 8.81
N TYR A 277 21.90 19.26 9.04
CA TYR A 277 21.57 18.67 10.34
C TYR A 277 21.10 17.22 10.22
N ASP A 278 21.43 16.40 11.20
CA ASP A 278 21.04 14.98 11.22
C ASP A 278 19.52 14.80 11.38
N THR A 279 18.89 15.60 12.24
CA THR A 279 17.48 15.46 12.60
C THR A 279 16.76 16.79 12.73
N LYS A 280 15.41 16.76 12.70
CA LYS A 280 14.58 17.96 12.93
C LYS A 280 14.85 18.58 14.30
N THR A 281 15.01 17.75 15.33
CA THR A 281 15.34 18.20 16.69
C THR A 281 16.73 18.84 16.76
N ALA A 282 17.71 18.29 16.05
CA ALA A 282 19.06 18.87 16.00
C ALA A 282 19.05 20.26 15.34
N ALA A 283 18.30 20.43 14.24
CA ALA A 283 18.12 21.73 13.60
C ALA A 283 17.40 22.74 14.51
N ALA A 284 16.36 22.30 15.22
CA ALA A 284 15.62 23.15 16.16
C ALA A 284 16.48 23.61 17.36
N ALA A 285 17.41 22.79 17.81
CA ALA A 285 18.33 23.12 18.89
C ALA A 285 19.54 23.99 18.45
N ALA A 286 19.76 24.18 17.16
CA ALA A 286 20.93 24.86 16.62
C ALA A 286 20.79 26.40 16.64
N GLN A 287 21.91 27.11 16.78
CA GLN A 287 22.03 28.54 16.47
C GLN A 287 22.49 28.65 15.02
N ILE A 288 21.63 29.18 14.13
CA ILE A 288 21.88 29.15 12.69
C ILE A 288 22.21 30.55 12.19
N ASP A 289 23.39 30.72 11.59
CA ASP A 289 23.85 32.02 11.10
C ASP A 289 22.79 32.68 10.19
N ALA A 290 22.53 33.97 10.42
CA ALA A 290 21.48 34.73 9.73
C ALA A 290 21.69 34.79 8.21
N THR A 291 22.91 34.54 7.71
CA THR A 291 23.22 34.45 6.27
C THR A 291 22.73 33.16 5.62
N ILE A 292 22.42 32.13 6.39
CA ILE A 292 21.88 30.86 5.89
C ILE A 292 20.38 31.01 5.63
N ASN A 293 19.98 30.87 4.36
CA ASN A 293 18.58 30.97 3.92
C ASN A 293 17.92 29.61 3.66
N SER A 294 18.68 28.52 3.67
CA SER A 294 18.16 27.16 3.51
C SER A 294 18.98 26.17 4.33
N ILE A 295 18.31 25.15 4.85
CA ILE A 295 18.94 24.05 5.58
C ILE A 295 18.50 22.71 5.01
N ILE A 296 19.35 21.70 5.19
CA ILE A 296 19.06 20.29 4.87
C ILE A 296 19.01 19.51 6.16
N ILE A 297 18.02 18.62 6.27
CA ILE A 297 17.85 17.70 7.38
C ILE A 297 17.90 16.28 6.82
N PHE A 298 18.77 15.42 7.36
CA PHE A 298 18.99 14.06 6.83
C PHE A 298 17.97 13.01 7.30
N GLY A 299 17.16 13.33 8.31
CA GLY A 299 16.04 12.51 8.76
C GLY A 299 15.11 13.26 9.72
N TYR A 300 13.90 12.78 9.95
CA TYR A 300 12.96 13.47 10.82
C TYR A 300 13.37 13.31 12.30
N ALA A 301 13.46 12.07 12.76
CA ALA A 301 13.84 11.68 14.11
C ALA A 301 15.23 11.04 14.17
N ALA A 302 15.65 10.38 13.10
CA ALA A 302 16.98 9.76 12.99
C ALA A 302 17.46 9.80 11.53
N VAL A 303 18.77 9.90 11.32
CA VAL A 303 19.35 9.87 9.97
C VAL A 303 18.93 8.59 9.25
N GLY A 304 18.42 8.72 8.03
CA GLY A 304 18.01 7.58 7.21
C GLY A 304 16.60 7.05 7.50
N ASP A 305 15.79 7.70 8.34
CA ASP A 305 14.39 7.32 8.59
C ASP A 305 13.42 7.69 7.44
N GLY A 306 13.96 8.09 6.28
CA GLY A 306 13.19 8.56 5.13
C GLY A 306 12.70 10.01 5.23
N GLY A 307 12.91 10.69 6.36
CA GLY A 307 12.50 12.08 6.59
C GLY A 307 13.45 13.14 6.04
N LEU A 308 14.34 12.79 5.11
CA LEU A 308 15.26 13.73 4.48
C LEU A 308 14.47 14.87 3.84
N SER A 309 14.83 16.10 4.18
CA SER A 309 14.05 17.28 3.80
C SER A 309 14.90 18.54 3.70
N ARG A 310 14.48 19.47 2.84
CA ARG A 310 15.05 20.81 2.73
C ARG A 310 14.08 21.82 3.32
N TYR A 311 14.59 22.77 4.08
CA TYR A 311 13.83 23.89 4.62
C TYR A 311 14.39 25.22 4.12
N LYS A 312 13.54 26.24 4.02
CA LYS A 312 13.89 27.64 3.75
C LYS A 312 13.56 28.50 4.96
N ARG A 313 14.34 29.56 5.18
CA ARG A 313 14.07 30.54 6.25
C ARG A 313 12.83 31.36 5.89
N VAL A 314 11.98 31.67 6.87
CA VAL A 314 10.78 32.52 6.71
C VAL A 314 10.70 33.56 7.82
N GLY A 315 10.05 34.69 7.53
CA GLY A 315 10.00 35.84 8.45
C GLY A 315 9.01 35.68 9.61
N SER A 316 8.10 34.73 9.55
CA SER A 316 7.09 34.45 10.57
C SER A 316 6.76 32.96 10.62
N GLU A 317 6.12 32.54 11.72
CA GLU A 317 5.71 31.16 11.91
C GLU A 317 4.73 30.69 10.81
N PRO A 318 5.03 29.59 10.08
CA PRO A 318 4.08 29.01 9.14
C PRO A 318 2.83 28.45 9.85
N SER A 319 1.67 28.49 9.19
CA SER A 319 0.41 27.95 9.76
C SER A 319 0.32 26.42 9.76
N HIS A 320 1.24 25.71 9.10
CA HIS A 320 1.23 24.25 8.94
C HIS A 320 2.33 23.55 9.75
N SER A 321 2.25 22.24 9.88
CA SER A 321 3.20 21.41 10.65
C SER A 321 4.57 21.18 9.98
N GLY A 322 4.69 21.50 8.68
CA GLY A 322 5.96 21.43 7.91
C GLY A 322 6.94 22.55 8.26
N LYS A 323 7.13 22.81 9.56
CA LYS A 323 7.93 23.92 10.11
C LYS A 323 8.81 23.48 11.27
N LEU A 324 9.80 24.30 11.59
CA LEU A 324 10.55 24.27 12.85
C LEU A 324 11.05 25.68 13.19
N GLN A 325 11.31 25.93 14.47
CA GLN A 325 12.03 27.11 14.93
C GLN A 325 13.41 26.68 15.42
N SER A 326 14.47 27.34 14.97
CA SER A 326 15.81 27.16 15.53
C SER A 326 15.99 27.98 16.82
N SER A 327 17.00 27.66 17.62
CA SER A 327 17.22 28.30 18.93
C SER A 327 17.60 29.79 18.84
N ASP A 328 17.98 30.28 17.66
CA ASP A 328 18.15 31.70 17.33
C ASP A 328 16.81 32.44 17.15
N GLY A 329 15.68 31.73 17.26
CA GLY A 329 14.33 32.25 17.08
C GLY A 329 13.86 32.26 15.62
N ALA A 330 14.70 31.85 14.66
CA ALA A 330 14.34 31.88 13.26
C ALA A 330 13.37 30.76 12.87
N TRP A 331 12.41 31.09 12.01
CA TRP A 331 11.43 30.15 11.49
C TRP A 331 11.89 29.54 10.17
N TRP A 332 11.64 28.24 10.03
CA TRP A 332 11.97 27.47 8.84
C TRP A 332 10.75 26.71 8.35
N GLU A 333 10.57 26.70 7.03
CA GLU A 333 9.46 26.06 6.32
C GLU A 333 9.98 25.01 5.34
N LEU A 334 9.33 23.85 5.29
CA LEU A 334 9.64 22.78 4.35
C LEU A 334 9.53 23.29 2.90
N ALA A 335 10.57 23.05 2.10
CA ALA A 335 10.71 23.56 0.74
C ALA A 335 10.98 22.39 -0.23
N VAL A 336 9.90 21.68 -0.58
CA VAL A 336 9.92 20.50 -1.45
C VAL A 336 8.77 20.55 -2.46
N ASP A 337 9.02 20.01 -3.66
CA ASP A 337 7.99 19.89 -4.70
C ASP A 337 7.11 18.64 -4.51
N GLU A 338 7.66 17.61 -3.86
CA GLU A 338 6.96 16.38 -3.48
C GLU A 338 7.12 16.14 -1.98
N VAL A 339 5.99 16.02 -1.28
CA VAL A 339 5.94 15.82 0.17
C VAL A 339 5.63 14.36 0.51
N THR A 340 6.29 13.83 1.55
CA THR A 340 6.06 12.47 2.05
C THR A 340 5.73 12.46 3.55
N PRO A 341 4.95 11.49 4.05
CA PRO A 341 4.66 11.35 5.49
C PRO A 341 5.91 11.18 6.37
N TYR A 342 7.01 10.66 5.84
CA TYR A 342 8.27 10.53 6.59
C TYR A 342 8.87 11.88 6.98
N MET A 343 8.67 12.92 6.17
CA MET A 343 9.07 14.30 6.53
C MET A 343 8.28 14.87 7.72
N PHE A 344 7.24 14.16 8.18
CA PHE A 344 6.41 14.49 9.34
C PHE A 344 6.50 13.44 10.45
N GLY A 345 7.41 12.48 10.31
CA GLY A 345 7.73 11.50 11.35
C GLY A 345 7.02 10.17 11.27
N ALA A 346 6.34 9.85 10.15
CA ALA A 346 5.83 8.50 9.93
C ALA A 346 6.97 7.46 10.03
N LYS A 347 6.65 6.24 10.45
CA LYS A 347 7.58 5.12 10.64
C LYS A 347 7.31 3.99 9.67
N GLY A 348 6.04 3.69 9.38
CA GLY A 348 5.70 2.61 8.46
C GLY A 348 6.14 1.23 8.96
N ASP A 349 6.15 1.04 10.27
CA ASP A 349 6.59 -0.21 10.93
C ASP A 349 5.44 -1.09 11.44
N LEU A 350 4.17 -0.69 11.21
CA LEU A 350 2.93 -1.27 11.74
C LEU A 350 2.84 -1.29 13.28
N VAL A 351 3.69 -0.56 13.99
CA VAL A 351 3.72 -0.51 15.46
C VAL A 351 3.48 0.90 15.96
N ALA A 352 4.28 1.86 15.48
CA ALA A 352 4.08 3.26 15.79
C ALA A 352 2.85 3.78 15.05
N ASP A 353 2.01 4.55 15.74
CA ASP A 353 0.86 5.20 15.13
C ASP A 353 1.32 6.33 14.20
N ASP A 354 1.00 6.17 12.92
CA ASP A 354 1.43 7.08 11.85
C ASP A 354 0.37 8.16 11.54
N THR A 355 -0.83 8.10 12.14
CA THR A 355 -1.95 8.98 11.80
C THR A 355 -1.59 10.47 11.86
N ALA A 356 -0.92 10.91 12.93
CA ALA A 356 -0.56 12.32 13.08
C ALA A 356 0.43 12.79 11.99
N ALA A 357 1.39 11.95 11.60
CA ALA A 357 2.34 12.28 10.54
C ALA A 357 1.65 12.42 9.18
N PHE A 358 0.72 11.52 8.86
CA PHE A 358 -0.08 11.61 7.63
C PHE A 358 -0.96 12.85 7.60
N ASN A 359 -1.73 13.11 8.66
CA ASN A 359 -2.62 14.27 8.70
C ASN A 359 -1.83 15.60 8.64
N ASN A 360 -0.65 15.66 9.26
CA ASN A 360 0.25 16.81 9.12
C ASN A 360 0.80 16.97 7.69
N CYS A 361 1.13 15.87 7.02
CA CYS A 361 1.55 15.85 5.62
C CYS A 361 0.45 16.35 4.68
N PHE A 362 -0.78 15.84 4.83
CA PHE A 362 -1.92 16.25 4.01
C PHE A 362 -2.34 17.70 4.26
N ALA A 363 -2.26 18.17 5.51
CA ALA A 363 -2.49 19.58 5.83
C ALA A 363 -1.45 20.51 5.18
N PHE A 364 -0.17 20.09 5.14
CA PHE A 364 0.87 20.82 4.41
C PHE A 364 0.61 20.84 2.90
N PHE A 365 0.31 19.69 2.31
CA PHE A 365 -0.05 19.52 0.90
C PHE A 365 -1.24 20.40 0.49
N LYS A 366 -2.26 20.50 1.36
CA LYS A 366 -3.41 21.40 1.17
C LYS A 366 -2.96 22.85 0.98
N VAL A 367 -2.03 23.33 1.80
CA VAL A 367 -1.62 24.76 1.82
C VAL A 367 -0.54 25.10 0.79
N LYS A 368 0.37 24.16 0.47
CA LYS A 368 1.58 24.46 -0.32
C LYS A 368 1.54 24.09 -1.79
N ASN A 369 0.43 23.52 -2.25
CA ASN A 369 0.21 23.14 -3.65
C ASN A 369 1.39 22.33 -4.25
N CYS A 370 1.97 21.43 -3.45
CA CYS A 370 2.98 20.47 -3.86
C CYS A 370 2.31 19.14 -4.27
N SER A 371 3.08 18.17 -4.76
CA SER A 371 2.60 16.80 -4.95
C SER A 371 2.75 15.99 -3.66
N CYS A 372 1.86 15.03 -3.38
CA CYS A 372 1.99 14.14 -2.23
C CYS A 372 2.23 12.71 -2.68
N ARG A 373 3.35 12.14 -2.21
CA ARG A 373 3.69 10.74 -2.45
C ARG A 373 3.78 9.99 -1.12
N VAL A 374 3.12 8.83 -1.05
CA VAL A 374 3.19 7.94 0.10
C VAL A 374 4.05 6.74 -0.26
N PRO A 375 5.26 6.63 0.30
CA PRO A 375 6.14 5.49 0.04
C PRO A 375 5.54 4.17 0.51
N SER A 376 6.05 3.06 -0.03
CA SER A 376 5.70 1.71 0.41
C SER A 376 6.75 1.21 1.41
N PRO A 377 6.45 1.13 2.72
CA PRO A 377 7.34 0.51 3.69
C PRO A 377 7.26 -1.01 3.61
N THR A 378 8.29 -1.69 4.12
CA THR A 378 8.32 -3.17 4.17
C THR A 378 7.19 -3.76 5.01
N LYS A 379 6.72 -3.07 6.06
CA LYS A 379 5.68 -3.56 6.97
C LYS A 379 4.31 -2.95 6.68
N GLY A 380 4.18 -1.63 6.74
CA GLY A 380 2.91 -0.90 6.57
C GLY A 380 2.71 0.18 7.63
N TYR A 381 1.64 0.96 7.50
CA TYR A 381 1.32 2.06 8.39
C TYR A 381 0.21 1.68 9.37
N ALA A 382 0.42 1.93 10.66
CA ALA A 382 -0.60 1.76 11.69
C ALA A 382 -1.38 3.06 11.84
N ILE A 383 -2.71 3.00 11.69
CA ILE A 383 -3.59 4.17 11.64
C ILE A 383 -4.62 4.06 12.78
N SER A 384 -4.60 5.00 13.73
CA SER A 384 -5.53 5.03 14.86
C SER A 384 -6.76 5.91 14.64
N ASP A 385 -6.69 6.85 13.70
CA ASP A 385 -7.81 7.72 13.30
C ASP A 385 -7.70 8.07 11.80
N SER A 386 -8.81 8.59 11.26
CA SER A 386 -9.04 8.85 9.84
C SER A 386 -7.92 9.69 9.21
N LEU A 387 -7.52 9.29 8.01
CA LEU A 387 -6.61 10.05 7.16
C LEU A 387 -7.38 11.10 6.37
N ASN A 388 -7.19 12.38 6.71
CA ASN A 388 -7.95 13.49 6.12
C ASN A 388 -7.18 14.11 4.95
N ILE A 389 -7.64 13.83 3.73
CA ILE A 389 -7.02 14.25 2.48
C ILE A 389 -7.87 15.35 1.85
N TYR A 390 -7.26 16.50 1.57
CA TYR A 390 -7.92 17.61 0.89
C TYR A 390 -7.33 17.76 -0.52
N LEU A 391 -8.08 17.31 -1.53
CA LEU A 391 -7.70 17.34 -2.95
C LEU A 391 -8.34 18.53 -3.70
N THR A 392 -8.85 19.53 -3.00
CA THR A 392 -9.50 20.69 -3.60
C THR A 392 -8.48 21.54 -4.36
N ALA A 393 -8.73 21.77 -5.66
CA ALA A 393 -8.04 22.82 -6.42
C ALA A 393 -8.45 24.20 -5.86
N ASP A 394 -7.49 25.12 -5.71
CA ASP A 394 -7.82 26.52 -5.47
C ASP A 394 -8.70 27.00 -6.62
N TYR A 395 -9.80 27.69 -6.31
CA TYR A 395 -10.74 28.20 -7.30
C TYR A 395 -10.12 29.40 -8.03
N ASP A 396 -9.10 29.16 -8.84
CA ASP A 396 -8.63 30.15 -9.80
C ASP A 396 -9.69 30.23 -10.90
N THR A 397 -10.41 31.34 -10.91
CA THR A 397 -11.47 31.63 -11.88
C THR A 397 -10.94 31.80 -13.30
N SER A 398 -9.63 31.83 -13.49
CA SER A 398 -9.03 31.67 -14.80
C SER A 398 -9.04 30.19 -15.16
N TRP A 399 -9.80 29.82 -16.20
CA TRP A 399 -9.84 28.49 -16.83
C TRP A 399 -8.46 28.00 -17.34
N ALA A 400 -7.37 28.70 -17.01
CA ALA A 400 -5.99 28.47 -17.36
C ALA A 400 -5.30 27.55 -16.33
N GLY A 401 -5.76 26.30 -16.24
CA GLY A 401 -4.96 25.20 -15.69
C GLY A 401 -5.42 24.68 -14.33
N TYR A 402 -6.51 23.90 -14.34
CA TYR A 402 -6.73 22.90 -13.30
C TYR A 402 -5.55 21.93 -13.30
N ARG A 403 -4.63 22.08 -12.35
CA ARG A 403 -3.71 21.00 -11.99
C ARG A 403 -4.29 20.33 -10.77
N GLY A 404 -5.18 19.38 -11.01
CA GLY A 404 -5.78 18.54 -9.99
C GLY A 404 -4.76 18.06 -8.94
N LYS A 405 -5.06 18.28 -7.66
CA LYS A 405 -4.23 17.83 -6.55
C LYS A 405 -4.20 16.30 -6.52
N GLN A 406 -3.01 15.73 -6.41
CA GLN A 406 -2.83 14.28 -6.47
C GLN A 406 -2.13 13.75 -5.23
N VAL A 407 -2.68 12.65 -4.70
CA VAL A 407 -2.00 11.79 -3.72
C VAL A 407 -1.74 10.45 -4.40
N ILE A 408 -0.45 10.12 -4.53
CA ILE A 408 0.01 8.88 -5.14
C ILE A 408 0.59 7.99 -4.03
N ILE A 409 -0.03 6.85 -3.82
CA ILE A 409 0.42 5.84 -2.89
C ILE A 409 1.16 4.75 -3.67
N ASP A 410 2.41 4.53 -3.31
CA ASP A 410 3.26 3.54 -3.95
C ASP A 410 2.66 2.13 -3.87
N LYS A 411 2.86 1.36 -4.94
CA LYS A 411 2.41 -0.03 -5.00
C LYS A 411 3.00 -0.82 -3.84
N GLY A 412 2.12 -1.50 -3.10
CA GLY A 412 2.50 -2.32 -1.95
C GLY A 412 2.38 -1.61 -0.61
N ALA A 413 2.15 -0.29 -0.55
CA ALA A 413 1.88 0.39 0.69
C ALA A 413 0.57 -0.13 1.32
N ARG A 414 0.65 -0.51 2.60
CA ARG A 414 -0.48 -1.07 3.37
C ARG A 414 -0.74 -0.23 4.59
N PHE A 415 -2.02 -0.02 4.90
CA PHE A 415 -2.49 0.71 6.06
C PHE A 415 -3.38 -0.21 6.86
N LYS A 416 -3.26 -0.18 8.18
CA LYS A 416 -4.08 -1.01 9.06
C LYS A 416 -4.67 -0.18 10.19
N ALA A 417 -6.00 -0.24 10.33
CA ALA A 417 -6.69 0.35 11.48
C ALA A 417 -6.24 -0.33 12.79
N THR A 418 -5.87 0.48 13.77
CA THR A 418 -5.53 0.04 15.14
C THR A 418 -6.56 0.47 16.18
N ALA A 419 -7.50 1.36 15.82
CA ALA A 419 -8.63 1.74 16.64
C ALA A 419 -9.90 1.92 15.79
N ALA A 420 -11.06 2.00 16.45
CA ALA A 420 -12.34 2.20 15.79
C ALA A 420 -12.42 3.62 15.21
N MET A 421 -12.87 3.74 13.96
CA MET A 421 -13.02 5.01 13.24
C MET A 421 -14.15 4.93 12.22
N TYR A 422 -14.66 6.09 11.78
CA TYR A 422 -15.68 6.08 10.73
C TYR A 422 -15.11 5.65 9.39
N ALA A 423 -14.01 6.27 8.93
CA ALA A 423 -13.37 5.92 7.66
C ALA A 423 -11.84 5.83 7.81
N MET A 424 -11.21 4.89 7.11
CA MET A 424 -9.72 4.87 7.02
C MET A 424 -9.21 6.13 6.31
N VAL A 425 -9.89 6.54 5.24
CA VAL A 425 -9.54 7.71 4.43
C VAL A 425 -10.78 8.58 4.22
N ASN A 426 -10.66 9.87 4.56
CA ASN A 426 -11.62 10.91 4.20
C ASN A 426 -11.02 11.78 3.08
N ILE A 427 -11.71 11.88 1.95
CA ILE A 427 -11.31 12.68 0.79
C ILE A 427 -12.26 13.88 0.68
N GLY A 428 -11.81 15.03 1.17
CA GLY A 428 -12.64 16.23 1.34
C GLY A 428 -13.60 16.15 2.52
N ASP A 429 -14.58 17.05 2.54
CA ASP A 429 -15.67 17.05 3.52
C ASP A 429 -17.01 17.41 2.85
N ALA A 430 -18.10 17.37 3.60
CA ALA A 430 -19.45 17.56 3.07
C ALA A 430 -19.85 19.05 2.88
N THR A 431 -18.89 19.99 2.87
CA THR A 431 -19.12 21.42 2.71
C THR A 431 -18.62 21.93 1.36
N TRP A 432 -19.04 23.13 0.95
CA TRP A 432 -18.52 23.76 -0.27
C TRP A 432 -17.02 24.08 -0.23
N ASP A 433 -16.47 24.29 0.96
CA ASP A 433 -15.05 24.57 1.14
C ASP A 433 -14.20 23.29 1.10
N GLY A 434 -14.80 22.15 1.44
CA GLY A 434 -14.14 20.84 1.42
C GLY A 434 -14.50 19.95 0.25
N ILE A 435 -15.30 20.44 -0.70
CA ILE A 435 -15.56 19.71 -1.95
C ILE A 435 -14.26 19.46 -2.69
N VAL A 436 -14.10 18.24 -3.21
CA VAL A 436 -12.96 17.91 -4.07
C VAL A 436 -13.27 18.25 -5.51
N ARG A 437 -12.35 18.96 -6.18
CA ARG A 437 -12.45 19.31 -7.59
C ARG A 437 -11.20 18.87 -8.33
N ASP A 438 -11.39 18.04 -9.36
CA ASP A 438 -10.30 17.50 -10.19
C ASP A 438 -9.24 16.73 -9.37
N GLY A 439 -9.67 16.07 -8.29
CA GLY A 439 -8.77 15.38 -7.36
C GLY A 439 -8.37 14.00 -7.85
N VAL A 440 -7.14 13.57 -7.57
CA VAL A 440 -6.66 12.22 -7.93
C VAL A 440 -6.12 11.49 -6.70
N PHE A 441 -6.68 10.32 -6.41
CA PHE A 441 -6.26 9.43 -5.33
C PHE A 441 -5.90 8.06 -5.90
N VAL A 442 -4.63 7.67 -5.80
CA VAL A 442 -4.10 6.48 -6.47
C VAL A 442 -3.43 5.55 -5.46
N GLY A 443 -3.80 4.27 -5.51
CA GLY A 443 -3.09 3.18 -4.86
C GLY A 443 -3.42 2.98 -3.38
N GLY A 444 -2.71 2.04 -2.77
CA GLY A 444 -2.85 1.70 -1.35
C GLY A 444 -3.78 0.52 -1.07
N VAL A 445 -3.42 -0.23 -0.03
CA VAL A 445 -4.25 -1.27 0.56
C VAL A 445 -4.65 -0.84 1.96
N PHE A 446 -5.94 -0.61 2.17
CA PHE A 446 -6.50 -0.14 3.44
C PHE A 446 -7.22 -1.29 4.15
N ASP A 447 -6.58 -1.85 5.16
CA ASP A 447 -7.18 -2.84 6.05
C ASP A 447 -7.91 -2.14 7.20
N CYS A 448 -9.24 -2.05 7.07
CA CYS A 448 -10.12 -1.55 8.11
C CYS A 448 -10.11 -2.43 9.37
N ASN A 449 -9.53 -3.63 9.32
CA ASN A 449 -9.29 -4.53 10.45
C ASN A 449 -10.56 -4.84 11.29
N ASN A 450 -11.74 -4.77 10.68
CA ASN A 450 -13.05 -4.80 11.37
C ASN A 450 -13.18 -3.76 12.50
N LEU A 451 -12.49 -2.64 12.39
CA LEU A 451 -12.51 -1.49 13.30
C LEU A 451 -13.03 -0.23 12.61
N ALA A 452 -12.66 -0.01 11.35
CA ALA A 452 -13.18 1.10 10.56
C ALA A 452 -14.49 0.73 9.86
N SER A 453 -15.49 1.62 9.95
CA SER A 453 -16.77 1.41 9.27
C SER A 453 -16.64 1.47 7.76
N VAL A 454 -15.88 2.45 7.27
CA VAL A 454 -15.67 2.73 5.85
C VAL A 454 -14.18 2.62 5.51
N GLY A 455 -13.84 2.12 4.32
CA GLY A 455 -12.48 2.23 3.80
C GLY A 455 -12.19 3.64 3.33
N VAL A 456 -12.76 4.01 2.19
CA VAL A 456 -12.60 5.33 1.58
C VAL A 456 -13.93 6.07 1.57
N TYR A 457 -13.96 7.26 2.13
CA TYR A 457 -15.12 8.14 2.14
C TYR A 457 -14.81 9.44 1.40
N ALA A 458 -15.55 9.72 0.33
CA ALA A 458 -15.47 10.96 -0.43
C ALA A 458 -16.86 11.64 -0.43
N PRO A 459 -17.20 12.44 0.60
CA PRO A 459 -18.55 12.97 0.79
C PRO A 459 -19.03 13.90 -0.31
N PHE A 460 -18.14 14.71 -0.90
CA PHE A 460 -18.53 15.72 -1.87
C PHE A 460 -17.44 15.95 -2.91
N TYR A 461 -17.76 15.75 -4.18
CA TYR A 461 -16.78 15.88 -5.25
C TYR A 461 -17.38 16.28 -6.61
N GLU A 462 -16.51 16.84 -7.44
CA GLU A 462 -16.65 17.08 -8.87
C GLU A 462 -15.32 16.63 -9.52
N LEU A 463 -15.35 15.71 -10.49
CA LEU A 463 -14.14 15.20 -11.15
C LEU A 463 -13.12 14.54 -10.20
N LEU A 464 -13.58 13.72 -9.24
CA LEU A 464 -12.68 12.95 -8.37
C LEU A 464 -12.34 11.60 -9.01
N SER A 465 -11.05 11.30 -9.17
CA SER A 465 -10.57 10.01 -9.62
C SER A 465 -9.96 9.18 -8.49
N VAL A 466 -10.51 7.99 -8.24
CA VAL A 466 -10.01 7.00 -7.26
C VAL A 466 -9.56 5.75 -8.02
N ARG A 467 -8.26 5.42 -7.98
CA ARG A 467 -7.68 4.37 -8.84
C ARG A 467 -6.81 3.38 -8.07
N GLY A 468 -6.92 2.09 -8.37
CA GLY A 468 -5.98 1.09 -7.86
C GLY A 468 -6.04 0.90 -6.34
N VAL A 469 -7.15 1.28 -5.70
CA VAL A 469 -7.31 1.21 -4.25
C VAL A 469 -7.92 -0.12 -3.86
N THR A 470 -7.36 -0.79 -2.85
CA THR A 470 -7.95 -2.00 -2.28
C THR A 470 -8.36 -1.78 -0.83
N VAL A 471 -9.60 -2.10 -0.46
CA VAL A 471 -10.11 -1.99 0.92
C VAL A 471 -10.41 -3.38 1.48
N TRP A 472 -9.93 -3.68 2.69
CA TRP A 472 -10.16 -4.94 3.39
C TRP A 472 -10.96 -4.73 4.67
N ASN A 473 -11.80 -5.71 5.03
CA ASN A 473 -12.38 -5.87 6.38
C ASN A 473 -13.16 -4.67 6.93
N TYR A 474 -13.84 -3.90 6.07
CA TYR A 474 -14.71 -2.78 6.46
C TYR A 474 -15.94 -3.27 7.26
N LEU A 475 -16.60 -2.44 8.06
CA LEU A 475 -17.84 -2.85 8.75
C LEU A 475 -19.11 -2.49 7.98
N ASP A 476 -19.12 -1.37 7.26
CA ASP A 476 -20.30 -0.86 6.54
C ASP A 476 -20.03 -0.81 5.03
N ALA A 477 -19.01 -0.07 4.60
CA ALA A 477 -18.72 0.07 3.17
C ALA A 477 -17.23 0.06 2.83
N GLY A 478 -16.86 -0.57 1.71
CA GLY A 478 -15.50 -0.45 1.20
C GLY A 478 -15.23 0.99 0.76
N PHE A 479 -16.14 1.51 -0.07
CA PHE A 479 -16.11 2.87 -0.59
C PHE A 479 -17.45 3.54 -0.39
N VAL A 480 -17.45 4.80 0.05
CA VAL A 480 -18.64 5.66 0.08
C VAL A 480 -18.31 6.92 -0.72
N MET A 481 -19.01 7.09 -1.84
CA MET A 481 -18.88 8.20 -2.76
C MET A 481 -20.15 9.04 -2.69
N GLY A 482 -20.03 10.27 -2.23
CA GLY A 482 -21.14 11.17 -1.99
C GLY A 482 -21.77 10.97 -0.61
N ALA A 483 -22.50 11.98 -0.15
CA ALA A 483 -23.26 11.94 1.10
C ALA A 483 -24.59 12.69 0.96
N ALA A 484 -25.62 12.25 1.69
CA ALA A 484 -26.90 12.95 1.69
C ALA A 484 -26.81 14.36 2.32
N SER A 485 -25.85 14.56 3.22
CA SER A 485 -25.64 15.81 3.98
C SER A 485 -24.98 16.94 3.18
N THR A 486 -24.56 16.71 1.94
CA THR A 486 -23.92 17.74 1.11
C THR A 486 -24.91 18.82 0.67
N PRO A 487 -24.46 20.06 0.46
CA PRO A 487 -25.32 21.13 -0.04
C PRO A 487 -25.71 20.93 -1.50
N GLY A 488 -24.84 20.30 -2.30
CA GLY A 488 -25.08 19.94 -3.71
C GLY A 488 -24.96 18.43 -3.94
N SER A 489 -25.16 18.00 -5.19
CA SER A 489 -24.90 16.61 -5.60
C SER A 489 -23.45 16.46 -6.03
N SER A 490 -22.89 15.26 -5.89
CA SER A 490 -21.56 14.96 -6.43
C SER A 490 -21.66 14.53 -7.90
N TYR A 491 -20.66 14.90 -8.71
CA TYR A 491 -20.65 14.60 -10.15
C TYR A 491 -19.31 14.05 -10.61
N GLU A 492 -19.34 13.21 -11.64
CA GLU A 492 -18.14 12.78 -12.37
C GLU A 492 -17.07 12.13 -11.49
N GLY A 493 -17.49 11.28 -10.55
CA GLY A 493 -16.59 10.43 -9.79
C GLY A 493 -16.12 9.26 -10.65
N LEU A 494 -14.81 9.10 -10.82
CA LEU A 494 -14.20 8.05 -11.63
C LEU A 494 -13.50 7.03 -10.74
N MET A 495 -14.04 5.82 -10.62
CA MET A 495 -13.48 4.73 -9.82
C MET A 495 -12.93 3.62 -10.74
N THR A 496 -11.61 3.40 -10.76
CA THR A 496 -10.98 2.44 -11.69
C THR A 496 -10.06 1.46 -11.00
N ASP A 497 -10.14 0.18 -11.36
CA ASP A 497 -9.27 -0.88 -10.82
C ASP A 497 -9.27 -0.87 -9.28
N CYS A 498 -10.44 -0.63 -8.69
CA CYS A 498 -10.63 -0.58 -7.25
C CYS A 498 -11.28 -1.87 -6.77
N HIS A 499 -10.85 -2.32 -5.59
CA HIS A 499 -11.19 -3.64 -5.09
C HIS A 499 -11.64 -3.59 -3.64
N THR A 500 -12.58 -4.45 -3.27
CA THR A 500 -12.87 -4.72 -1.86
C THR A 500 -12.55 -6.16 -1.52
N ASN A 501 -12.23 -6.44 -0.26
CA ASN A 501 -11.93 -7.77 0.24
C ASN A 501 -12.31 -7.94 1.72
N ARG A 502 -12.40 -9.18 2.16
CA ARG A 502 -12.53 -9.56 3.57
C ARG A 502 -11.76 -10.86 3.83
N GLY A 503 -11.26 -11.03 5.05
CA GLY A 503 -10.85 -12.34 5.56
C GLY A 503 -12.02 -13.33 5.65
N LEU A 504 -11.77 -14.55 6.08
CA LEU A 504 -12.77 -15.65 6.13
C LEU A 504 -13.78 -15.48 7.27
N THR A 505 -14.51 -14.36 7.25
CA THR A 505 -15.61 -14.05 8.17
C THR A 505 -16.83 -13.61 7.38
N ALA A 506 -18.00 -13.82 7.97
CA ALA A 506 -19.26 -13.39 7.39
C ALA A 506 -19.26 -11.87 7.17
N ALA A 507 -19.84 -11.44 6.05
CA ALA A 507 -20.01 -10.02 5.79
C ALA A 507 -20.98 -9.39 6.82
N PRO A 508 -20.64 -8.23 7.42
CA PRO A 508 -21.50 -7.55 8.38
C PRO A 508 -22.88 -7.24 7.80
N ALA A 509 -23.91 -7.27 8.65
CA ALA A 509 -25.26 -6.90 8.26
C ALA A 509 -25.30 -5.45 7.75
N GLY A 510 -26.04 -5.20 6.67
CA GLY A 510 -26.14 -3.87 6.06
C GLY A 510 -24.97 -3.50 5.14
N SER A 511 -23.88 -4.28 5.14
CA SER A 511 -22.66 -3.88 4.44
C SER A 511 -22.76 -3.94 2.92
N VAL A 512 -22.10 -2.99 2.25
CA VAL A 512 -21.98 -2.90 0.78
C VAL A 512 -20.51 -2.76 0.37
N SER A 513 -20.12 -3.11 -0.85
CA SER A 513 -18.73 -2.87 -1.28
C SER A 513 -18.51 -1.42 -1.71
N VAL A 514 -19.43 -0.87 -2.50
CA VAL A 514 -19.42 0.54 -2.91
C VAL A 514 -20.81 1.13 -2.70
N ARG A 515 -20.86 2.28 -2.05
CA ARG A 515 -22.06 3.09 -1.88
C ARG A 515 -21.90 4.42 -2.62
N TRP A 516 -22.81 4.70 -3.54
CA TRP A 516 -22.98 6.01 -4.14
C TRP A 516 -24.18 6.69 -3.50
N ASN A 517 -24.00 7.89 -2.96
CA ASN A 517 -25.10 8.68 -2.40
C ASN A 517 -25.21 10.00 -3.13
N ARG A 518 -26.42 10.34 -3.60
CA ARG A 518 -26.75 11.65 -4.16
C ARG A 518 -25.71 12.11 -5.21
N GLY A 519 -25.46 11.24 -6.19
CA GLY A 519 -24.41 11.42 -7.17
C GLY A 519 -24.86 11.08 -8.58
N GLY A 520 -24.54 11.97 -9.52
CA GLY A 520 -24.84 11.81 -10.94
C GLY A 520 -23.58 11.63 -11.77
N ASP A 521 -23.71 11.04 -12.96
CA ASP A 521 -22.64 11.04 -13.96
C ASP A 521 -21.33 10.38 -13.52
N ASN A 522 -21.40 9.45 -12.58
CA ASN A 522 -20.21 8.75 -12.10
C ASN A 522 -19.89 7.54 -12.96
N HIS A 523 -18.62 7.17 -12.94
CA HIS A 523 -18.05 6.12 -13.74
C HIS A 523 -17.30 5.12 -12.86
N MET A 524 -17.49 3.83 -13.13
CA MET A 524 -16.78 2.78 -12.44
C MET A 524 -16.35 1.68 -13.41
N TRP A 525 -15.05 1.38 -13.43
CA TRP A 525 -14.42 0.53 -14.42
C TRP A 525 -13.52 -0.55 -13.79
N ASN A 526 -13.63 -1.79 -14.28
CA ASN A 526 -12.71 -2.89 -13.96
C ASN A 526 -12.51 -3.15 -12.46
N CYS A 527 -13.59 -3.04 -11.68
CA CYS A 527 -13.53 -3.20 -10.23
C CYS A 527 -13.98 -4.61 -9.82
N ILE A 528 -13.33 -5.18 -8.80
CA ILE A 528 -13.73 -6.48 -8.22
C ILE A 528 -14.15 -6.29 -6.77
N LEU A 529 -15.40 -6.61 -6.49
CA LEU A 529 -16.09 -6.26 -5.26
C LEU A 529 -16.54 -7.50 -4.50
N LYS A 530 -16.03 -7.68 -3.29
CA LYS A 530 -16.38 -8.79 -2.40
C LYS A 530 -16.39 -8.38 -0.93
N GLY A 531 -16.97 -9.24 -0.09
CA GLY A 531 -17.07 -9.08 1.36
C GLY A 531 -18.25 -8.24 1.84
N HIS A 532 -19.32 -8.15 1.04
CA HIS A 532 -20.56 -7.40 1.31
C HIS A 532 -21.75 -8.33 1.62
N LYS A 533 -22.77 -7.81 2.32
CA LYS A 533 -24.00 -8.56 2.64
C LYS A 533 -25.22 -8.10 1.83
N VAL A 534 -25.36 -6.79 1.63
CA VAL A 534 -26.51 -6.20 0.93
C VAL A 534 -26.25 -6.13 -0.56
N ALA A 535 -25.20 -5.41 -0.98
CA ALA A 535 -24.91 -5.20 -2.39
C ALA A 535 -23.41 -5.01 -2.65
N GLY A 536 -22.93 -5.46 -3.81
CA GLY A 536 -21.62 -5.07 -4.30
C GLY A 536 -21.60 -3.56 -4.58
N VAL A 537 -22.55 -3.08 -5.38
CA VAL A 537 -22.76 -1.65 -5.62
C VAL A 537 -24.17 -1.26 -5.18
N SER A 538 -24.26 -0.23 -4.34
CA SER A 538 -25.52 0.41 -3.95
C SER A 538 -25.51 1.87 -4.36
N GLY A 539 -26.61 2.36 -4.91
CA GLY A 539 -26.81 3.76 -5.26
C GLY A 539 -28.08 4.31 -4.63
N ASP A 540 -27.95 5.14 -3.60
CA ASP A 540 -29.09 5.91 -3.10
C ASP A 540 -29.09 7.31 -3.73
N GLY A 541 -30.16 7.62 -4.47
CA GLY A 541 -30.23 8.83 -5.28
C GLY A 541 -29.14 8.90 -6.36
N THR A 542 -28.81 7.79 -7.02
CA THR A 542 -27.91 7.81 -8.19
C THR A 542 -28.66 8.07 -9.49
N TRP A 543 -28.05 8.78 -10.43
CA TRP A 543 -28.56 8.86 -11.80
C TRP A 543 -27.43 8.91 -12.82
N ASN A 544 -27.70 8.42 -14.03
CA ASN A 544 -26.72 8.46 -15.13
C ASN A 544 -25.36 7.84 -14.79
N MET A 545 -25.36 6.73 -14.05
CA MET A 545 -24.14 6.00 -13.71
C MET A 545 -23.65 5.16 -14.89
N LYS A 546 -22.33 5.09 -15.12
CA LYS A 546 -21.70 4.26 -16.15
C LYS A 546 -20.80 3.22 -15.48
N LEU A 547 -21.26 1.99 -15.44
CA LEU A 547 -20.58 0.86 -14.80
C LEU A 547 -20.12 -0.11 -15.89
N TYR A 548 -18.82 -0.37 -15.97
CA TYR A 548 -18.26 -1.25 -17.01
C TYR A 548 -17.25 -2.23 -16.43
N GLY A 549 -17.45 -3.52 -16.71
CA GLY A 549 -16.55 -4.57 -16.23
C GLY A 549 -16.48 -4.66 -14.70
N VAL A 550 -17.57 -4.34 -14.00
CA VAL A 550 -17.64 -4.46 -12.54
C VAL A 550 -18.05 -5.88 -12.17
N HIS A 551 -17.21 -6.55 -11.38
CA HIS A 551 -17.43 -7.91 -10.93
C HIS A 551 -17.75 -7.92 -9.43
N CYS A 552 -18.98 -8.27 -9.07
CA CYS A 552 -19.38 -8.50 -7.69
C CYS A 552 -19.31 -10.00 -7.40
N TRP A 553 -18.56 -10.40 -6.37
CA TRP A 553 -18.33 -11.80 -6.02
C TRP A 553 -18.28 -12.01 -4.50
N ASN A 554 -18.70 -13.17 -4.00
CA ASN A 554 -18.51 -13.55 -2.59
C ASN A 554 -18.22 -15.05 -2.48
N ASN A 555 -17.23 -15.42 -1.68
CA ASN A 555 -17.09 -16.79 -1.18
C ASN A 555 -18.25 -17.17 -0.26
N ALA A 556 -18.58 -18.46 -0.23
CA ALA A 556 -19.57 -19.03 0.68
C ALA A 556 -19.30 -18.67 2.16
N GLU A 557 -18.03 -18.54 2.55
CA GLU A 557 -17.59 -18.17 3.89
C GLU A 557 -17.94 -16.73 4.28
N HIS A 558 -18.15 -15.83 3.30
CA HIS A 558 -18.65 -14.47 3.57
C HIS A 558 -20.18 -14.44 3.72
N GLY A 559 -20.85 -15.56 3.47
CA GLY A 559 -22.30 -15.72 3.49
C GLY A 559 -22.99 -15.16 2.25
N ASP A 560 -24.29 -15.45 2.17
CA ASP A 560 -25.12 -15.04 1.04
C ASP A 560 -25.23 -13.53 0.90
N ALA A 561 -25.10 -13.02 -0.32
CA ALA A 561 -25.36 -11.62 -0.64
C ALA A 561 -26.81 -11.46 -1.11
N GLN A 562 -27.44 -10.33 -0.78
CA GLN A 562 -28.80 -10.06 -1.27
C GLN A 562 -28.82 -9.67 -2.75
N TYR A 563 -27.90 -8.78 -3.14
CA TYR A 563 -27.80 -8.25 -4.49
C TYR A 563 -26.35 -8.10 -4.96
N GLY A 564 -26.14 -8.09 -6.28
CA GLY A 564 -24.89 -7.59 -6.86
C GLY A 564 -24.91 -6.07 -7.01
N PHE A 565 -26.01 -5.55 -7.56
CA PHE A 565 -26.23 -4.14 -7.82
C PHE A 565 -27.62 -3.70 -7.33
N VAL A 566 -27.69 -2.56 -6.66
CA VAL A 566 -28.94 -1.88 -6.27
C VAL A 566 -28.83 -0.43 -6.73
N LEU A 567 -29.59 -0.05 -7.76
CA LEU A 567 -29.45 1.26 -8.39
C LEU A 567 -30.81 1.93 -8.61
N LYS A 568 -30.82 3.27 -8.65
CA LYS A 568 -32.01 4.06 -8.98
C LYS A 568 -32.19 4.14 -10.52
N GLY A 569 -32.48 5.31 -11.08
CA GLY A 569 -32.81 5.47 -12.51
C GLY A 569 -31.65 5.96 -13.38
N GLY A 570 -31.72 5.71 -14.69
CA GLY A 570 -30.83 6.27 -15.70
C GLY A 570 -29.47 5.57 -15.84
N ASN A 571 -29.29 4.36 -15.32
CA ASN A 571 -27.95 3.76 -15.19
C ASN A 571 -27.61 2.82 -16.36
N GLN A 572 -26.33 2.77 -16.74
CA GLN A 572 -25.80 1.88 -17.76
C GLN A 572 -24.79 0.91 -17.13
N LEU A 573 -25.06 -0.39 -17.25
CA LEU A 573 -24.17 -1.45 -16.82
C LEU A 573 -23.78 -2.30 -18.02
N ILE A 574 -22.48 -2.36 -18.30
CA ILE A 574 -21.94 -3.01 -19.50
C ILE A 574 -20.90 -4.04 -19.07
N GLY A 575 -21.08 -5.31 -19.46
CA GLY A 575 -20.15 -6.38 -19.11
C GLY A 575 -19.96 -6.57 -17.60
N CYS A 576 -20.94 -6.17 -16.78
CA CYS A 576 -20.87 -6.37 -15.34
C CYS A 576 -21.20 -7.81 -14.99
N GLN A 577 -20.55 -8.36 -13.99
CA GLN A 577 -20.72 -9.76 -13.58
C GLN A 577 -21.13 -9.85 -12.12
N VAL A 578 -22.09 -10.72 -11.82
CA VAL A 578 -22.45 -11.14 -10.47
C VAL A 578 -22.16 -12.63 -10.35
N ASP A 579 -21.25 -12.98 -9.44
CA ASP A 579 -20.79 -14.34 -9.19
C ASP A 579 -20.77 -14.63 -7.69
N MET A 580 -21.94 -14.90 -7.10
CA MET A 580 -22.04 -15.05 -5.65
C MET A 580 -23.28 -15.87 -5.28
N PRO A 581 -23.36 -16.40 -4.05
CA PRO A 581 -24.60 -16.93 -3.50
C PRO A 581 -25.62 -15.80 -3.29
N VAL A 582 -26.37 -15.47 -4.34
CA VAL A 582 -27.43 -14.44 -4.34
C VAL A 582 -28.73 -15.03 -3.80
N VAL A 583 -29.32 -14.39 -2.78
CA VAL A 583 -30.62 -14.80 -2.21
C VAL A 583 -31.83 -14.05 -2.74
N THR A 584 -31.64 -12.88 -3.38
CA THR A 584 -32.76 -12.11 -3.94
C THR A 584 -32.61 -11.89 -5.45
N ALA A 585 -31.71 -11.02 -5.92
CA ALA A 585 -31.50 -10.82 -7.35
C ALA A 585 -30.11 -10.28 -7.67
N ALA A 586 -29.56 -10.57 -8.86
CA ALA A 586 -28.25 -10.00 -9.24
C ALA A 586 -28.32 -8.48 -9.42
N TYR A 587 -29.36 -7.99 -10.10
CA TYR A 587 -29.54 -6.57 -10.41
C TYR A 587 -30.91 -6.10 -9.92
N ARG A 588 -30.92 -5.16 -8.99
CA ARG A 588 -32.14 -4.50 -8.49
C ARG A 588 -32.20 -3.07 -9.00
N PHE A 589 -33.32 -2.71 -9.62
CA PHE A 589 -33.58 -1.35 -10.08
C PHE A 589 -34.78 -0.75 -9.36
N GLU A 590 -34.59 0.50 -8.92
CA GLU A 590 -35.55 1.26 -8.15
C GLU A 590 -35.98 2.56 -8.85
N GLY A 591 -35.46 2.82 -10.06
CA GLY A 591 -35.88 3.93 -10.93
C GLY A 591 -35.90 3.51 -12.40
N ALA A 592 -36.40 4.38 -13.27
CA ALA A 592 -36.57 4.11 -14.70
C ALA A 592 -35.26 4.26 -15.50
N ASP A 593 -35.30 3.89 -16.79
CA ASP A 593 -34.29 4.18 -17.82
C ASP A 593 -32.93 3.53 -17.58
N ASN A 594 -32.91 2.31 -17.06
CA ASN A 594 -31.68 1.53 -16.90
C ASN A 594 -31.39 0.68 -18.15
N ALA A 595 -30.10 0.40 -18.38
CA ALA A 595 -29.62 -0.52 -19.39
C ALA A 595 -28.64 -1.54 -18.81
N LEU A 596 -28.88 -2.82 -19.09
CA LEU A 596 -27.97 -3.94 -18.86
C LEU A 596 -27.51 -4.46 -20.21
N ILE A 597 -26.20 -4.43 -20.50
CA ILE A 597 -25.66 -4.86 -21.80
C ILE A 597 -24.55 -5.87 -21.55
N GLY A 598 -24.69 -7.08 -22.08
CA GLY A 598 -23.69 -8.16 -21.93
C GLY A 598 -23.35 -8.49 -20.48
N SER A 599 -24.24 -8.14 -19.54
CA SER A 599 -24.03 -8.31 -18.10
C SER A 599 -24.61 -9.64 -17.64
N ASN A 600 -23.92 -10.28 -16.72
CA ASN A 600 -24.08 -11.72 -16.50
C ASN A 600 -24.28 -12.05 -15.02
N ILE A 601 -25.06 -13.08 -14.79
CA ILE A 601 -25.08 -13.79 -13.50
C ILE A 601 -24.51 -15.19 -13.71
N THR A 602 -23.56 -15.57 -12.85
CA THR A 602 -23.03 -16.93 -12.72
C THR A 602 -23.28 -17.39 -11.30
N LYS A 603 -23.76 -18.61 -11.13
CA LYS A 603 -24.14 -19.14 -9.82
C LYS A 603 -23.29 -20.36 -9.46
N ASP A 604 -22.23 -20.11 -8.69
CA ASP A 604 -21.39 -21.14 -8.10
C ASP A 604 -21.85 -21.44 -6.66
N ASN A 605 -22.24 -22.70 -6.41
CA ASN A 605 -22.54 -23.35 -5.12
C ASN A 605 -23.18 -22.51 -3.98
N GLY A 606 -24.41 -22.88 -3.56
CA GLY A 606 -24.86 -22.73 -2.16
C GLY A 606 -26.19 -22.02 -1.90
N ALA A 607 -26.61 -21.04 -2.71
CA ALA A 607 -27.88 -20.33 -2.50
C ALA A 607 -29.02 -20.92 -3.34
N VAL A 608 -30.26 -20.95 -2.83
CA VAL A 608 -31.47 -21.37 -3.57
C VAL A 608 -32.37 -20.15 -3.80
N GLY A 609 -32.87 -19.92 -5.02
CA GLY A 609 -34.05 -19.06 -5.23
C GLY A 609 -33.88 -17.58 -5.63
N GLY A 610 -32.73 -17.14 -6.16
CA GLY A 610 -32.52 -15.76 -6.66
C GLY A 610 -32.94 -15.51 -8.12
N TYR A 611 -33.15 -14.24 -8.50
CA TYR A 611 -33.50 -13.79 -9.86
C TYR A 611 -32.33 -13.10 -10.58
N PHE A 612 -32.39 -12.96 -11.91
CA PHE A 612 -31.45 -12.09 -12.62
C PHE A 612 -31.75 -10.60 -12.35
N VAL A 613 -33.01 -10.17 -12.50
CA VAL A 613 -33.46 -8.80 -12.22
C VAL A 613 -34.59 -8.74 -11.19
N ASP A 614 -34.52 -7.77 -10.27
CA ASP A 614 -35.62 -7.32 -9.41
C ASP A 614 -36.02 -5.88 -9.77
N LEU A 615 -37.26 -5.69 -10.23
CA LEU A 615 -37.81 -4.37 -10.59
C LEU A 615 -38.79 -3.87 -9.54
N GLN A 616 -38.46 -2.74 -8.92
CA GLN A 616 -39.38 -2.04 -8.02
C GLN A 616 -40.38 -1.16 -8.80
N SER A 617 -41.35 -0.59 -8.09
CA SER A 617 -42.36 0.28 -8.70
C SER A 617 -41.74 1.47 -9.44
N GLY A 618 -42.17 1.69 -10.69
CA GLY A 618 -41.64 2.75 -11.55
C GLY A 618 -40.28 2.46 -12.18
N ALA A 619 -39.66 1.30 -11.89
CA ALA A 619 -38.39 0.93 -12.49
C ALA A 619 -38.56 0.33 -13.89
N THR A 620 -37.62 0.65 -14.78
CA THR A 620 -37.54 0.05 -16.11
C THR A 620 -36.09 -0.30 -16.43
N VAL A 621 -35.91 -1.39 -17.18
CA VAL A 621 -34.60 -1.82 -17.66
C VAL A 621 -34.71 -2.47 -19.03
N VAL A 622 -33.76 -2.15 -19.89
CA VAL A 622 -33.50 -2.91 -21.13
C VAL A 622 -32.28 -3.79 -20.90
N ALA A 623 -32.47 -5.11 -20.92
CA ALA A 623 -31.41 -6.10 -20.79
C ALA A 623 -31.12 -6.74 -22.15
N MET A 624 -29.88 -6.61 -22.63
CA MET A 624 -29.49 -7.00 -23.98
C MET A 624 -28.24 -7.88 -23.98
N GLY A 625 -28.31 -9.02 -24.66
CA GLY A 625 -27.18 -9.93 -24.83
C GLY A 625 -26.61 -10.46 -23.51
N CYS A 626 -27.42 -10.48 -22.45
CA CYS A 626 -27.01 -10.91 -21.13
C CYS A 626 -26.92 -12.43 -21.04
N LYS A 627 -25.96 -12.95 -20.25
CA LYS A 627 -25.82 -14.37 -19.97
C LYS A 627 -26.34 -14.69 -18.57
N ILE A 628 -27.36 -15.53 -18.52
CA ILE A 628 -28.04 -15.94 -17.28
C ILE A 628 -27.72 -17.42 -17.07
N MET A 629 -26.67 -17.70 -16.30
CA MET A 629 -26.18 -19.05 -16.07
C MET A 629 -26.51 -19.55 -14.67
N ALA A 630 -27.24 -20.65 -14.61
CA ALA A 630 -27.30 -21.52 -13.45
C ALA A 630 -26.27 -22.66 -13.60
N SER A 631 -25.67 -23.11 -12.50
CA SER A 631 -24.83 -24.32 -12.49
C SER A 631 -25.71 -25.58 -12.54
N ALA A 632 -25.13 -26.73 -12.92
CA ALA A 632 -25.86 -27.99 -13.07
C ALA A 632 -26.59 -28.46 -11.80
N THR A 633 -26.20 -27.94 -10.64
CA THR A 633 -26.77 -28.27 -9.32
C THR A 633 -27.63 -27.15 -8.72
N HIS A 634 -27.74 -25.97 -9.36
CA HIS A 634 -28.44 -24.81 -8.82
C HIS A 634 -29.18 -23.99 -9.87
N GLU A 635 -30.50 -23.88 -9.73
CA GLU A 635 -31.35 -23.06 -10.61
C GLU A 635 -31.56 -21.64 -10.07
N LEU A 636 -31.80 -20.68 -10.97
CA LEU A 636 -32.38 -19.38 -10.62
C LEU A 636 -33.90 -19.49 -10.59
N ALA A 637 -34.55 -18.69 -9.73
CA ALA A 637 -36.00 -18.64 -9.62
C ALA A 637 -36.68 -18.04 -10.86
N GLY A 638 -35.97 -17.20 -11.62
CA GLY A 638 -36.46 -16.59 -12.84
C GLY A 638 -35.53 -15.51 -13.40
N GLU A 639 -35.81 -15.05 -14.61
CA GLU A 639 -35.11 -13.91 -15.22
C GLU A 639 -35.48 -12.59 -14.52
N VAL A 640 -36.75 -12.38 -14.19
CA VAL A 640 -37.22 -11.12 -13.59
C VAL A 640 -38.27 -11.36 -12.51
N THR A 641 -38.23 -10.54 -11.44
CA THR A 641 -39.26 -10.44 -10.40
C THR A 641 -39.70 -8.99 -10.19
N GLY A 642 -40.76 -8.79 -9.40
CA GLY A 642 -41.34 -7.46 -9.13
C GLY A 642 -42.23 -6.96 -10.26
N VAL A 643 -42.07 -5.69 -10.68
CA VAL A 643 -42.89 -5.03 -11.71
C VAL A 643 -42.38 -5.40 -13.11
N THR A 644 -42.67 -6.64 -13.54
CA THR A 644 -42.12 -7.24 -14.77
C THR A 644 -42.47 -6.49 -16.07
N THR A 645 -43.50 -5.63 -16.07
CA THR A 645 -43.84 -4.78 -17.23
C THR A 645 -42.77 -3.74 -17.58
N GLY A 646 -41.89 -3.40 -16.64
CA GLY A 646 -40.73 -2.53 -16.86
C GLY A 646 -39.51 -3.24 -17.47
N TYR A 647 -39.56 -4.56 -17.64
CA TYR A 647 -38.47 -5.37 -18.16
C TYR A 647 -38.54 -5.55 -19.67
N THR A 648 -37.44 -5.31 -20.36
CA THR A 648 -37.29 -5.63 -21.79
C THR A 648 -36.02 -6.46 -22.00
N GLY A 649 -36.16 -7.78 -22.18
CA GLY A 649 -35.06 -8.68 -22.55
C GLY A 649 -34.88 -8.79 -24.07
N ILE A 650 -33.65 -8.70 -24.56
CA ILE A 650 -33.31 -8.80 -26.00
C ILE A 650 -32.09 -9.71 -26.18
N GLY A 651 -32.29 -10.89 -26.78
CA GLY A 651 -31.19 -11.79 -27.13
C GLY A 651 -30.40 -12.31 -25.92
N ASN A 652 -31.03 -12.42 -24.74
CA ASN A 652 -30.40 -12.96 -23.54
C ASN A 652 -30.26 -14.49 -23.65
N GLN A 653 -29.09 -15.01 -23.29
CA GLN A 653 -28.84 -16.44 -23.20
C GLN A 653 -29.22 -16.94 -21.81
N VAL A 654 -30.26 -17.77 -21.73
CA VAL A 654 -30.80 -18.29 -20.46
C VAL A 654 -30.56 -19.79 -20.37
N SER A 655 -29.86 -20.26 -19.33
CA SER A 655 -29.58 -21.68 -19.07
C SER A 655 -29.88 -22.03 -17.62
N GLY A 656 -30.67 -23.09 -17.38
CA GLY A 656 -31.00 -23.59 -16.02
C GLY A 656 -32.00 -22.72 -15.24
N VAL A 657 -32.97 -22.11 -15.94
CA VAL A 657 -34.03 -21.28 -15.34
C VAL A 657 -35.40 -21.93 -15.57
N ASN A 658 -36.20 -22.04 -14.51
CA ASN A 658 -37.56 -22.55 -14.58
C ASN A 658 -38.54 -21.45 -15.06
N SER A 659 -38.91 -21.46 -16.36
CA SER A 659 -39.99 -20.70 -17.06
C SER A 659 -39.64 -19.36 -17.77
N PRO A 660 -40.56 -18.82 -18.61
CA PRO A 660 -40.88 -19.18 -20.00
C PRO A 660 -40.22 -18.20 -21.00
N ALA A 661 -40.24 -18.56 -22.30
CA ALA A 661 -39.60 -17.83 -23.40
C ALA A 661 -39.76 -16.30 -23.36
N THR A 662 -38.64 -15.60 -23.52
CA THR A 662 -38.51 -14.15 -23.64
C THR A 662 -39.55 -13.57 -24.61
N THR A 663 -40.49 -12.77 -24.12
CA THR A 663 -41.46 -12.06 -24.96
C THR A 663 -40.89 -10.71 -25.39
N THR A 664 -40.33 -10.60 -26.60
CA THR A 664 -39.96 -9.31 -27.19
C THR A 664 -41.21 -8.56 -27.66
N ARG A 665 -41.52 -7.41 -27.05
CA ARG A 665 -42.74 -6.61 -27.33
C ARG A 665 -42.72 -5.87 -28.68
N ARG A 666 -41.54 -5.53 -29.21
CA ARG A 666 -41.36 -4.90 -30.54
C ARG A 666 -40.04 -5.33 -31.17
N ILE A 667 -40.08 -5.69 -32.46
CA ILE A 667 -38.91 -5.89 -33.32
C ILE A 667 -39.02 -4.86 -34.44
N ASN A 668 -38.04 -3.97 -34.57
CA ASN A 668 -37.96 -3.02 -35.68
C ASN A 668 -36.94 -3.53 -36.69
N ALA A 669 -37.40 -3.95 -37.87
CA ALA A 669 -36.55 -4.48 -38.93
C ALA A 669 -36.59 -3.52 -40.14
N SER A 670 -35.41 -3.13 -40.65
CA SER A 670 -35.27 -2.30 -41.85
C SER A 670 -35.42 -3.08 -43.17
N GLY A 671 -35.64 -4.39 -43.08
CA GLY A 671 -35.88 -5.29 -44.22
C GLY A 671 -36.85 -6.42 -43.87
N PRO A 672 -37.16 -7.31 -44.83
CA PRO A 672 -38.06 -8.44 -44.61
C PRO A 672 -37.55 -9.37 -43.49
N VAL A 673 -38.48 -9.85 -42.65
CA VAL A 673 -38.18 -10.82 -41.59
C VAL A 673 -38.48 -12.23 -42.12
N GLY A 674 -37.45 -13.07 -42.22
CA GLY A 674 -37.62 -14.50 -42.48
C GLY A 674 -38.15 -15.21 -41.23
N THR A 675 -39.21 -16.00 -41.38
CA THR A 675 -39.71 -16.87 -40.30
C THR A 675 -39.25 -18.30 -40.55
N GLY A 676 -39.01 -19.07 -39.49
CA GLY A 676 -38.74 -20.50 -39.61
C GLY A 676 -39.91 -21.22 -40.30
N THR A 677 -39.59 -22.22 -41.13
CA THR A 677 -40.58 -23.02 -41.84
C THR A 677 -40.89 -24.32 -41.10
N PHE A 678 -42.16 -24.72 -41.12
CA PHE A 678 -42.65 -25.93 -40.50
C PHE A 678 -43.40 -26.79 -41.50
N THR A 679 -43.45 -28.09 -41.28
CA THR A 679 -44.60 -28.88 -41.74
C THR A 679 -45.75 -28.74 -40.75
N VAL A 680 -47.00 -28.94 -41.16
CA VAL A 680 -48.16 -28.90 -40.25
C VAL A 680 -47.98 -29.86 -39.08
N ALA A 681 -47.38 -31.02 -39.31
CA ALA A 681 -47.10 -32.02 -38.27
C ALA A 681 -46.07 -31.56 -37.24
N THR A 682 -45.18 -30.64 -37.61
CA THR A 682 -44.14 -30.09 -36.73
C THR A 682 -44.51 -28.74 -36.11
N LEU A 683 -45.72 -28.23 -36.36
CA LEU A 683 -46.18 -26.99 -35.73
C LEU A 683 -46.19 -27.14 -34.20
N PRO A 684 -45.79 -26.10 -33.45
CA PRO A 684 -45.79 -26.15 -31.99
C PRO A 684 -47.18 -26.52 -31.44
N ALA A 685 -47.22 -27.58 -30.63
CA ALA A 685 -48.43 -28.10 -30.02
C ALA A 685 -48.68 -27.58 -28.59
N THR A 686 -47.62 -27.25 -27.86
CA THR A 686 -47.64 -26.73 -26.48
C THR A 686 -47.23 -25.26 -26.42
N ASP A 687 -47.65 -24.54 -25.37
CA ASP A 687 -47.25 -23.15 -25.05
C ASP A 687 -47.62 -22.04 -26.06
N ARG A 688 -48.51 -22.35 -27.02
CA ARG A 688 -49.03 -21.41 -28.03
C ARG A 688 -50.06 -20.42 -27.47
N LYS A 689 -49.93 -19.14 -27.85
CA LYS A 689 -50.85 -18.04 -27.50
C LYS A 689 -51.61 -17.56 -28.74
N ARG A 690 -52.86 -17.12 -28.55
CA ARG A 690 -53.65 -16.52 -29.65
C ARG A 690 -52.84 -15.40 -30.30
N GLY A 691 -52.65 -15.48 -31.61
CA GLY A 691 -51.88 -14.52 -32.39
C GLY A 691 -50.45 -14.96 -32.73
N ASP A 692 -49.98 -16.11 -32.24
CA ASP A 692 -48.70 -16.68 -32.68
C ASP A 692 -48.72 -16.92 -34.19
N ARG A 693 -47.61 -16.61 -34.87
CA ARG A 693 -47.47 -16.71 -36.33
C ARG A 693 -46.36 -17.70 -36.69
N ALA A 694 -46.61 -18.54 -37.68
CA ALA A 694 -45.63 -19.44 -38.26
C ALA A 694 -45.79 -19.49 -39.78
N PHE A 695 -44.87 -20.15 -40.47
CA PHE A 695 -44.94 -20.37 -41.91
C PHE A 695 -44.84 -21.87 -42.20
N VAL A 696 -45.80 -22.41 -42.94
CA VAL A 696 -45.93 -23.84 -43.22
C VAL A 696 -45.59 -24.12 -44.68
N THR A 697 -44.92 -25.23 -44.96
CA THR A 697 -44.46 -25.60 -46.32
C THR A 697 -45.23 -26.74 -46.98
N ASP A 698 -46.11 -27.42 -46.24
CA ASP A 698 -46.87 -28.60 -46.69
C ASP A 698 -48.39 -28.45 -46.51
N ALA A 699 -48.93 -27.23 -46.57
CA ALA A 699 -50.36 -27.05 -46.42
C ALA A 699 -51.12 -27.59 -47.65
N THR A 700 -52.25 -28.25 -47.44
CA THR A 700 -53.13 -28.73 -48.53
C THR A 700 -54.04 -27.65 -49.09
N ALA A 701 -54.21 -26.53 -48.38
CA ALA A 701 -55.06 -25.41 -48.77
C ALA A 701 -54.34 -24.06 -48.60
N THR A 702 -54.88 -23.03 -49.25
CA THR A 702 -54.42 -21.62 -49.15
C THR A 702 -55.56 -20.68 -48.72
N THR A 703 -56.70 -21.23 -48.30
CA THR A 703 -57.90 -20.46 -47.97
C THR A 703 -57.74 -19.77 -46.62
N PHE A 704 -57.75 -18.44 -46.64
CA PHE A 704 -57.69 -17.60 -45.45
C PHE A 704 -58.69 -18.03 -44.36
N ALA A 705 -58.23 -18.00 -43.12
CA ALA A 705 -58.98 -18.31 -41.89
C ALA A 705 -59.56 -19.74 -41.79
N THR A 706 -59.04 -20.69 -42.57
CA THR A 706 -59.38 -22.12 -42.44
C THR A 706 -58.33 -22.87 -41.63
N ASN A 707 -58.71 -24.01 -41.01
CA ASN A 707 -57.74 -24.86 -40.31
C ASN A 707 -56.65 -25.32 -41.28
N VAL A 708 -55.38 -25.18 -40.89
CA VAL A 708 -54.28 -25.70 -41.69
C VAL A 708 -54.27 -27.24 -41.62
N VAL A 709 -54.12 -27.89 -42.77
CA VAL A 709 -54.03 -29.36 -42.90
C VAL A 709 -52.76 -29.69 -43.69
N GLY A 710 -51.96 -30.64 -43.19
CA GLY A 710 -50.67 -31.01 -43.77
C GLY A 710 -50.75 -32.02 -44.91
N GLY A 711 -49.61 -32.29 -45.55
CA GLY A 711 -49.49 -33.26 -46.64
C GLY A 711 -49.69 -32.69 -48.06
N GLY A 712 -49.79 -31.37 -48.20
CA GLY A 712 -49.81 -30.66 -49.48
C GLY A 712 -48.45 -30.09 -49.89
N ALA A 713 -48.47 -29.16 -50.84
CA ALA A 713 -47.27 -28.47 -51.33
C ALA A 713 -47.35 -26.94 -51.19
N ASN A 714 -48.37 -26.41 -50.51
CA ASN A 714 -48.57 -24.96 -50.39
C ASN A 714 -47.76 -24.38 -49.24
N TRP A 715 -47.20 -23.21 -49.53
CA TRP A 715 -46.39 -22.40 -48.62
C TRP A 715 -47.25 -21.26 -48.10
N VAL A 716 -47.69 -21.34 -46.83
CA VAL A 716 -48.69 -20.41 -46.29
C VAL A 716 -48.31 -19.90 -44.89
N PRO A 717 -48.56 -18.61 -44.59
CA PRO A 717 -48.54 -18.15 -43.22
C PRO A 717 -49.70 -18.80 -42.45
N VAL A 718 -49.48 -19.09 -41.17
CA VAL A 718 -50.51 -19.55 -40.26
C VAL A 718 -50.50 -18.71 -38.98
N VAL A 719 -51.67 -18.50 -38.41
CA VAL A 719 -51.86 -17.85 -37.11
C VAL A 719 -52.60 -18.78 -36.16
N PHE A 720 -52.18 -18.82 -34.89
CA PHE A 720 -52.91 -19.57 -33.88
C PHE A 720 -54.11 -18.75 -33.36
N ASN A 721 -55.33 -19.24 -33.54
CA ASN A 721 -56.54 -18.50 -33.15
C ASN A 721 -56.97 -18.72 -31.67
N GLY A 722 -56.17 -19.47 -30.90
CA GLY A 722 -56.50 -19.88 -29.53
C GLY A 722 -56.96 -21.33 -29.41
N SER A 723 -57.34 -21.97 -30.52
CA SER A 723 -57.74 -23.39 -30.55
C SER A 723 -56.97 -24.18 -31.62
N ASN A 724 -56.87 -23.64 -32.84
CA ASN A 724 -56.21 -24.27 -33.98
C ASN A 724 -55.20 -23.31 -34.65
N TRP A 725 -54.23 -23.90 -35.36
CA TRP A 725 -53.49 -23.18 -36.38
C TRP A 725 -54.38 -23.00 -37.60
N ILE A 726 -54.61 -21.75 -37.99
CA ILE A 726 -55.42 -21.40 -39.16
C ILE A 726 -54.54 -20.69 -40.19
N ILE A 727 -54.87 -20.82 -41.45
CA ILE A 727 -54.20 -20.11 -42.54
C ILE A 727 -54.43 -18.60 -42.37
N GLY A 728 -53.33 -17.85 -42.31
CA GLY A 728 -53.30 -16.43 -41.99
C GLY A 728 -53.38 -15.49 -43.18
#